data_AF-U2I067-F1
#
_entry.id   AF-U2I067-F1
#
_cell.length_a   1.000
_cell.length_b   1.000
_cell.length_c   1.000
_cell.angle_alpha   90.00
_cell.angle_beta   90.00
_cell.angle_gamma   90.00
#
_symmetry.space_group_name_H-M   'P 1'
#
loop_
_entity.id
_entity.type
_entity.pdbx_description
1 polymer ?
#
loop_
_entity_poly.entity_id
_entity_poly.type
_entity_poly.pdbx_seq_one_letter_code
_entity_poly.pdbx_strand_id
1 'polypeptide(L)'
;MKKIYFLVLFVSCISVTGCSKKILDNSRYDSLFPEIKEPVPPVSQVTLKDKDGWTMDTMANGLIHYQFAKYIQTQTANQFVNVVEIDLMNPEYELEFVSLGAQDTLSAVAANRGAIVAINGTYEMDASYIKTNGSIHSPITLSSGHLRYWKHEGAISYNSGQDLRIEKGTKDSYAQSPYLNIFSGSPMLVDDYKKVGEDFIGDVSGINLNSLDYEDYRRHQGVRHPRTVVAVTEDKKLLLVTIDGRFPESAGMTAKEVTQFMTSYFTPQYALNMDGGGSTTMFVKDKGFKGVINYPTDNGVRNHYGQRMLRTFILVKKKGQGGNAFAGGDGTETNPYLIATAAHLQSMHTLDWSNTETNPYYFKLTADIDMIGRSWTPLNNQDPYARYLHFDGDGHVIKNLKVGKSSYGSLFGVLFGSCKNLGLVDVDIESSNGAGAFGGYLGLRSPDKVAKIGVLENCFSTGKVTGTDAVGGLIGNVGKRNTTGAPSMISNCFSAAEVTATATANGRAGGIAGIVYDGGVVENCFASGKIVSKTASGKGAGGVVGWTDSKVKGLVSFNVSINNDGNGTAGRIASAMGLVGGAIAQGENCWASEEVMVTKNGIAVPSSAYITGEVTVKETGFDGETKTKVFLKDMNNYNSVLGWKLGPGNSWSSTVNSKGKPILQWLFLRGDYESFYQ
;
A
#
# COMPACT_ATOMS: atom_id res chain seq x y z
N MET A 1 -59.35 -59.83 51.44
CA MET A 1 -58.34 -60.87 51.14
C MET A 1 -57.16 -60.21 50.43
N LYS A 2 -55.93 -60.60 50.84
CA LYS A 2 -54.57 -60.10 50.51
C LYS A 2 -54.16 -60.39 49.05
N LYS A 3 -53.10 -59.89 48.39
CA LYS A 3 -52.21 -58.69 48.33
C LYS A 3 -51.08 -59.09 47.33
N ILE A 4 -50.46 -58.15 46.58
CA ILE A 4 -49.04 -58.17 46.05
C ILE A 4 -48.76 -59.12 44.84
N TYR A 5 -47.82 -58.95 43.87
CA TYR A 5 -47.01 -57.91 43.16
C TYR A 5 -45.86 -58.69 42.41
N PHE A 6 -45.12 -58.03 41.49
CA PHE A 6 -43.80 -58.38 40.84
C PHE A 6 -43.79 -59.22 39.54
N LEU A 7 -42.83 -59.16 38.60
CA LEU A 7 -41.88 -58.20 37.96
C LEU A 7 -40.92 -59.08 37.09
N VAL A 8 -40.30 -58.50 36.03
CA VAL A 8 -39.06 -58.90 35.31
C VAL A 8 -39.13 -60.11 34.34
N LEU A 9 -38.76 -59.94 33.05
CA LEU A 9 -37.41 -60.27 32.53
C LEU A 9 -37.19 -59.99 31.03
N PHE A 10 -35.93 -59.64 30.76
CA PHE A 10 -35.24 -59.38 29.49
C PHE A 10 -35.26 -60.55 28.50
N VAL A 11 -35.17 -60.22 27.20
CA VAL A 11 -34.73 -61.16 26.15
C VAL A 11 -33.58 -60.54 25.36
N SER A 12 -32.48 -61.30 25.30
CA SER A 12 -31.32 -61.11 24.44
C SER A 12 -31.58 -61.61 23.02
N CYS A 13 -30.87 -61.08 22.03
CA CYS A 13 -30.43 -61.87 20.87
C CYS A 13 -29.08 -61.38 20.37
N ILE A 14 -28.16 -62.33 20.17
CA ILE A 14 -26.86 -62.20 19.52
C ILE A 14 -26.96 -62.85 18.14
N SER A 15 -26.35 -62.25 17.10
CA SER A 15 -25.82 -63.01 15.96
C SER A 15 -24.61 -62.33 15.29
N VAL A 16 -23.48 -63.05 15.42
CA VAL A 16 -22.40 -63.42 14.49
C VAL A 16 -21.76 -62.41 13.51
N THR A 17 -20.43 -62.45 13.57
CA THR A 17 -19.31 -61.77 12.91
C THR A 17 -19.22 -61.75 11.38
N GLY A 18 -18.72 -60.62 10.85
CA GLY A 18 -18.05 -60.49 9.55
C GLY A 18 -16.88 -59.49 9.65
N CYS A 19 -15.71 -59.86 9.11
CA CYS A 19 -14.44 -59.17 9.31
C CYS A 19 -14.32 -57.79 8.64
N SER A 20 -13.83 -56.85 9.46
CA SER A 20 -13.16 -55.57 9.21
C SER A 20 -12.93 -55.07 7.77
N LYS A 21 -13.63 -53.99 7.42
CA LYS A 21 -13.00 -52.77 6.91
C LYS A 21 -13.25 -51.67 7.94
N LYS A 22 -12.20 -51.21 8.62
CA LYS A 22 -12.26 -50.00 9.45
C LYS A 22 -12.53 -48.80 8.52
N ILE A 23 -13.79 -48.43 8.38
CA ILE A 23 -14.16 -47.06 8.07
C ILE A 23 -14.13 -46.35 9.42
N LEU A 24 -13.20 -45.41 9.57
CA LEU A 24 -13.17 -44.52 10.72
C LEU A 24 -14.43 -43.65 10.67
N ASP A 25 -15.34 -43.92 11.58
CA ASP A 25 -16.54 -43.13 11.83
C ASP A 25 -16.12 -41.83 12.55
N ASN A 26 -16.19 -40.71 11.83
CA ASN A 26 -15.90 -39.37 12.33
C ASN A 26 -17.14 -38.68 12.93
N SER A 27 -18.24 -39.39 13.20
CA SER A 27 -19.48 -38.81 13.77
C SER A 27 -19.36 -38.25 15.20
N ARG A 28 -18.15 -38.17 15.76
CA ARG A 28 -17.87 -37.54 17.06
C ARG A 28 -16.80 -36.46 17.02
N TYR A 29 -16.44 -35.95 15.84
CA TYR A 29 -15.55 -34.78 15.72
C TYR A 29 -16.27 -33.44 15.92
N ASP A 30 -17.59 -33.39 15.78
CA ASP A 30 -18.39 -32.16 15.92
C ASP A 30 -18.55 -31.69 17.37
N SER A 31 -18.33 -32.58 18.36
CA SER A 31 -18.43 -32.27 19.79
C SER A 31 -17.12 -31.79 20.43
N LEU A 32 -16.07 -31.53 19.62
CA LEU A 32 -14.75 -31.04 20.09
C LEU A 32 -14.47 -29.58 19.75
N PHE A 33 -15.40 -28.87 19.13
CA PHE A 33 -15.32 -27.42 18.95
C PHE A 33 -16.24 -26.72 19.96
N PRO A 34 -15.78 -25.66 20.65
CA PRO A 34 -16.68 -24.81 21.41
C PRO A 34 -17.77 -24.29 20.46
N GLU A 35 -19.01 -24.37 20.92
CA GLU A 35 -20.21 -23.89 20.21
C GLU A 35 -19.93 -22.48 19.66
N ILE A 36 -19.95 -22.33 18.33
CA ILE A 36 -19.88 -21.03 17.69
C ILE A 36 -21.17 -20.31 18.05
N LYS A 37 -21.12 -19.49 19.11
CA LYS A 37 -22.17 -18.51 19.35
C LYS A 37 -22.16 -17.58 18.15
N GLU A 38 -23.27 -17.51 17.43
CA GLU A 38 -23.48 -16.43 16.48
C GLU A 38 -23.19 -15.10 17.19
N PRO A 39 -22.44 -14.18 16.54
CA PRO A 39 -22.16 -12.90 17.15
C PRO A 39 -23.50 -12.23 17.47
N VAL A 40 -23.74 -11.99 18.76
CA VAL A 40 -24.82 -11.11 19.19
C VAL A 40 -24.56 -9.79 18.47
N PRO A 41 -25.50 -9.27 17.65
CA PRO A 41 -25.30 -7.98 17.00
C PRO A 41 -24.94 -6.96 18.09
N PRO A 42 -23.86 -6.16 17.91
CA PRO A 42 -23.40 -5.26 18.95
C PRO A 42 -24.55 -4.31 19.28
N VAL A 43 -25.11 -4.49 20.47
CA VAL A 43 -25.97 -3.49 21.09
C VAL A 43 -25.08 -2.28 21.23
N SER A 44 -25.41 -1.17 20.56
CA SER A 44 -24.74 0.12 20.70
C SER A 44 -24.65 0.47 22.19
N GLN A 45 -23.54 0.13 22.84
CA GLN A 45 -23.33 0.43 24.25
C GLN A 45 -23.05 1.92 24.39
N VAL A 46 -23.55 2.51 25.46
CA VAL A 46 -23.12 3.84 25.87
C VAL A 46 -21.67 3.71 26.36
N THR A 47 -20.73 4.36 25.69
CA THR A 47 -19.29 4.25 26.00
C THR A 47 -18.96 4.67 27.44
N LEU A 48 -19.60 5.74 27.93
CA LEU A 48 -19.52 6.21 29.32
C LEU A 48 -20.63 5.57 30.18
N LYS A 49 -20.24 4.69 31.11
CA LYS A 49 -21.16 3.90 31.96
C LYS A 49 -21.89 4.72 33.01
N ASP A 50 -21.18 5.66 33.64
CA ASP A 50 -21.67 6.50 34.73
C ASP A 50 -21.36 7.95 34.42
N LYS A 51 -22.39 8.80 34.51
CA LYS A 51 -22.33 10.22 34.15
C LYS A 51 -22.11 11.13 35.35
N ASP A 52 -22.13 10.59 36.58
CA ASP A 52 -21.89 11.38 37.78
C ASP A 52 -20.46 11.96 37.79
N GLY A 53 -20.37 13.28 37.96
CA GLY A 53 -19.11 14.03 37.88
C GLY A 53 -18.62 14.36 36.46
N TRP A 54 -19.36 13.96 35.41
CA TRP A 54 -19.00 14.21 34.01
C TRP A 54 -19.82 15.32 33.35
N THR A 55 -19.13 16.13 32.55
CA THR A 55 -19.73 16.96 31.51
C THR A 55 -19.42 16.34 30.15
N MET A 56 -20.34 16.49 29.20
CA MET A 56 -20.28 15.86 27.89
C MET A 56 -20.56 16.90 26.80
N ASP A 57 -19.72 16.90 25.77
CA ASP A 57 -19.85 17.76 24.60
C ASP A 57 -19.64 16.94 23.32
N THR A 58 -20.71 16.75 22.55
CA THR A 58 -20.64 16.10 21.24
C THR A 58 -20.12 17.09 20.21
N MET A 59 -18.82 16.99 19.91
CA MET A 59 -18.12 17.95 19.06
C MET A 59 -18.44 17.74 17.58
N ALA A 60 -18.63 16.49 17.16
CA ALA A 60 -19.06 16.10 15.83
C ALA A 60 -19.60 14.66 15.84
N ASN A 61 -20.14 14.18 14.72
CA ASN A 61 -20.58 12.79 14.59
C ASN A 61 -19.41 11.84 14.90
N GLY A 62 -19.59 10.91 15.84
CA GLY A 62 -18.54 9.98 16.27
C GLY A 62 -17.34 10.63 16.97
N LEU A 63 -17.48 11.85 17.49
CA LEU A 63 -16.44 12.55 18.25
C LEU A 63 -17.03 13.27 19.46
N ILE A 64 -16.73 12.77 20.66
CA ILE A 64 -17.31 13.24 21.92
C ILE A 64 -16.20 13.59 22.89
N HIS A 65 -16.31 14.76 23.53
CA HIS A 65 -15.44 15.15 24.64
C HIS A 65 -16.18 14.99 25.96
N TYR A 66 -15.60 14.22 26.86
CA TYR A 66 -16.01 14.09 28.24
C TYR A 66 -15.00 14.80 29.15
N GLN A 67 -15.49 15.53 30.13
CA GLN A 67 -14.67 16.13 31.17
C GLN A 67 -15.20 15.77 32.56
N PHE A 68 -14.33 15.19 33.37
CA PHE A 68 -14.60 14.84 34.76
C PHE A 68 -13.94 15.84 35.71
N ALA A 69 -14.67 16.27 36.72
CA ALA A 69 -14.13 17.09 37.81
C ALA A 69 -14.83 16.74 39.12
N LYS A 70 -14.22 15.87 39.94
CA LYS A 70 -14.82 15.43 41.20
C LYS A 70 -13.79 14.87 42.18
N TYR A 71 -14.13 14.94 43.46
CA TYR A 71 -13.48 14.15 44.50
C TYR A 71 -13.88 12.67 44.39
N ILE A 72 -12.89 11.78 44.26
CA ILE A 72 -13.10 10.33 44.21
C ILE A 72 -12.79 9.75 45.59
N GLN A 73 -13.82 9.24 46.28
CA GLN A 73 -13.68 8.75 47.66
C GLN A 73 -12.67 7.61 47.79
N THR A 74 -12.66 6.66 46.85
CA THR A 74 -11.73 5.52 46.85
C THR A 74 -10.28 5.91 46.60
N GLN A 75 -10.07 7.07 45.98
CA GLN A 75 -8.73 7.65 45.77
C GLN A 75 -8.42 8.74 46.80
N THR A 76 -9.37 9.19 47.61
CA THR A 76 -9.19 10.29 48.56
C THR A 76 -8.57 11.56 47.92
N ALA A 77 -8.99 11.89 46.70
CA ALA A 77 -8.42 13.01 45.95
C ALA A 77 -9.41 13.61 44.94
N ASN A 78 -9.25 14.90 44.67
CA ASN A 78 -9.84 15.54 43.50
C ASN A 78 -9.12 15.07 42.24
N GLN A 79 -9.90 14.84 41.18
CA GLN A 79 -9.39 14.50 39.87
C GLN A 79 -10.05 15.37 38.81
N PHE A 80 -9.24 15.81 37.86
CA PHE A 80 -9.65 16.49 36.65
C PHE A 80 -9.18 15.69 35.43
N VAL A 81 -10.12 15.17 34.65
CA VAL A 81 -9.83 14.24 33.54
C VAL A 81 -10.54 14.71 32.29
N ASN A 82 -9.84 14.73 31.17
CA ASN A 82 -10.45 14.88 29.85
C ASN A 82 -10.33 13.55 29.11
N VAL A 83 -11.43 13.13 28.48
CA VAL A 83 -11.48 11.98 27.58
C VAL A 83 -12.09 12.46 26.27
N VAL A 84 -11.39 12.24 25.16
CA VAL A 84 -12.01 12.33 23.84
C VAL A 84 -12.24 10.92 23.33
N GLU A 85 -13.50 10.62 23.03
CA GLU A 85 -13.91 9.43 22.30
C GLU A 85 -13.97 9.72 20.81
N ILE A 86 -13.31 8.86 20.03
CA ILE A 86 -13.35 8.84 18.57
C ILE A 86 -13.91 7.49 18.13
N ASP A 87 -14.97 7.51 17.33
CA ASP A 87 -15.44 6.35 16.62
C ASP A 87 -14.47 6.02 15.48
N LEU A 88 -13.61 5.00 15.66
CA LEU A 88 -12.71 4.59 14.60
C LEU A 88 -13.45 3.95 13.44
N MET A 89 -14.72 3.57 13.54
CA MET A 89 -15.48 3.12 12.37
C MET A 89 -15.99 4.30 11.54
N ASN A 90 -15.99 5.52 12.08
CA ASN A 90 -16.42 6.70 11.34
C ASN A 90 -15.36 7.09 10.28
N PRO A 91 -15.67 6.96 8.98
CA PRO A 91 -14.72 7.22 7.91
C PRO A 91 -14.24 8.67 7.85
N GLU A 92 -14.92 9.61 8.51
CA GLU A 92 -14.53 11.01 8.59
C GLU A 92 -13.23 11.23 9.37
N TYR A 93 -12.73 10.27 10.16
CA TYR A 93 -11.53 10.48 10.98
C TYR A 93 -10.36 9.59 10.55
N GLU A 94 -9.16 10.12 10.72
CA GLU A 94 -7.89 9.41 10.65
C GLU A 94 -6.96 9.81 11.78
N LEU A 95 -5.99 8.95 12.06
CA LEU A 95 -4.94 9.23 13.03
C LEU A 95 -3.63 9.53 12.31
N GLU A 96 -2.89 10.51 12.81
CA GLU A 96 -1.53 10.83 12.38
C GLU A 96 -0.58 10.68 13.58
N PHE A 97 0.42 9.83 13.42
CA PHE A 97 1.49 9.65 14.41
C PHE A 97 2.66 10.51 13.99
N VAL A 98 3.03 11.47 14.83
CA VAL A 98 4.06 12.46 14.50
C VAL A 98 5.30 12.19 15.34
N SER A 99 6.46 12.13 14.70
CA SER A 99 7.79 12.13 15.33
C SER A 99 8.62 13.26 14.73
N LEU A 100 9.09 14.20 15.57
CA LEU A 100 9.82 15.39 15.14
C LEU A 100 11.33 15.30 15.38
N GLY A 101 12.10 15.87 14.44
CA GLY A 101 13.55 16.07 14.57
C GLY A 101 13.93 17.16 15.59
N ALA A 102 13.08 18.17 15.80
CA ALA A 102 13.20 19.16 16.88
C ALA A 102 11.94 19.12 17.75
N GLN A 103 12.08 19.38 19.06
CA GLN A 103 10.93 19.41 19.97
C GLN A 103 10.05 20.64 19.71
N ASP A 104 8.74 20.49 19.87
CA ASP A 104 7.76 21.58 19.79
C ASP A 104 6.59 21.31 20.74
N THR A 105 5.73 22.29 20.98
CA THR A 105 4.54 22.16 21.82
C THR A 105 3.41 21.43 21.10
N LEU A 106 2.59 20.65 21.83
CA LEU A 106 1.45 19.92 21.24
C LEU A 106 0.53 20.86 20.45
N SER A 107 0.19 22.01 21.02
CA SER A 107 -0.74 22.96 20.39
C SER A 107 -0.21 23.53 19.08
N ALA A 108 1.09 23.84 18.98
CA ALA A 108 1.70 24.30 17.73
C ALA A 108 1.69 23.20 16.67
N VAL A 109 2.06 21.97 17.04
CA VAL A 109 2.07 20.81 16.13
C VAL A 109 0.67 20.49 15.64
N ALA A 110 -0.32 20.47 16.54
CA ALA A 110 -1.71 20.19 16.23
C ALA A 110 -2.30 21.26 15.29
N ALA A 111 -2.07 22.55 15.57
CA ALA A 111 -2.52 23.64 14.72
C ALA A 111 -1.89 23.59 13.33
N ASN A 112 -0.57 23.41 13.24
CA ASN A 112 0.17 23.37 11.97
C ASN A 112 -0.22 22.17 11.09
N ARG A 113 -0.72 21.09 11.69
CA ARG A 113 -1.11 19.86 10.98
C ARG A 113 -2.62 19.71 10.81
N GLY A 114 -3.41 20.73 11.19
CA GLY A 114 -4.86 20.73 11.04
C GLY A 114 -5.56 19.65 11.87
N ALA A 115 -5.00 19.29 13.03
CA ALA A 115 -5.63 18.34 13.94
C ALA A 115 -6.92 18.91 14.53
N ILE A 116 -7.91 18.05 14.74
CA ILE A 116 -9.14 18.39 15.47
C ILE A 116 -9.02 18.02 16.95
N VAL A 117 -8.27 16.97 17.27
CA VAL A 117 -7.91 16.56 18.62
C VAL A 117 -6.49 16.03 18.59
N ALA A 118 -5.72 16.22 19.66
CA ALA A 118 -4.40 15.61 19.77
C ALA A 118 -3.99 15.39 21.23
N ILE A 119 -3.08 14.45 21.46
CA ILE A 119 -2.41 14.22 22.74
C ILE A 119 -0.91 14.04 22.54
N ASN A 120 -0.13 14.18 23.61
CA ASN A 120 1.27 13.78 23.59
C ASN A 120 1.44 12.26 23.34
N GLY A 121 2.62 11.88 22.83
CA GLY A 121 2.96 10.51 22.46
C GLY A 121 3.74 9.74 23.53
N THR A 122 4.80 9.05 23.08
CA THR A 122 5.61 8.16 23.92
C THR A 122 6.61 8.91 24.80
N TYR A 123 7.33 8.16 25.63
CA TYR A 123 8.42 8.61 26.50
C TYR A 123 9.66 9.08 25.71
N GLU A 124 10.83 9.10 26.36
CA GLU A 124 12.08 9.52 25.74
C GLU A 124 12.51 8.56 24.63
N MET A 125 13.16 9.09 23.59
CA MET A 125 13.49 8.33 22.39
C MET A 125 14.31 7.07 22.69
N ASP A 126 15.30 7.13 23.57
CA ASP A 126 16.17 6.00 23.88
C ASP A 126 15.44 4.81 24.52
N ALA A 127 14.38 5.11 25.30
CA ALA A 127 13.57 4.14 26.03
C ALA A 127 12.34 3.64 25.27
N SER A 128 12.00 4.27 24.15
CA SER A 128 10.78 4.01 23.39
C SER A 128 11.02 3.46 21.99
N TYR A 129 10.06 2.66 21.52
CA TYR A 129 9.96 2.29 20.11
C TYR A 129 9.08 3.31 19.39
N ILE A 130 9.64 3.93 18.34
CA ILE A 130 8.98 4.98 17.56
C ILE A 130 9.09 4.61 16.08
N LYS A 131 7.95 4.29 15.47
CA LYS A 131 7.82 4.08 14.04
C LYS A 131 6.67 4.92 13.50
N THR A 132 6.90 5.65 12.42
CA THR A 132 5.85 6.41 11.73
C THR A 132 6.01 6.24 10.22
N ASN A 133 4.92 6.03 9.49
CA ASN A 133 4.93 5.84 8.03
C ASN A 133 5.97 4.79 7.58
N GLY A 134 6.10 3.69 8.32
CA GLY A 134 7.06 2.61 8.03
C GLY A 134 8.50 2.87 8.50
N SER A 135 8.88 4.13 8.76
CA SER A 135 10.22 4.51 9.17
C SER A 135 10.41 4.40 10.69
N ILE A 136 11.47 3.71 11.12
CA ILE A 136 11.84 3.55 12.54
C ILE A 136 12.72 4.73 12.95
N HIS A 137 12.22 5.57 13.85
CA HIS A 137 12.93 6.73 14.41
C HIS A 137 13.66 6.40 15.71
N SER A 138 13.14 5.44 16.46
CA SER A 138 13.86 4.87 17.60
C SER A 138 13.54 3.38 17.73
N PRO A 139 14.56 2.51 17.72
CA PRO A 139 14.36 1.07 17.87
C PRO A 139 14.47 0.61 19.33
N ILE A 140 14.38 1.49 20.34
CA ILE A 140 14.82 1.23 21.73
C ILE A 140 16.34 0.97 21.78
N THR A 141 17.07 1.81 22.51
CA THR A 141 18.55 1.74 22.61
C THR A 141 19.04 1.38 24.00
N LEU A 142 18.16 1.42 25.01
CA LEU A 142 18.49 1.00 26.36
C LEU A 142 18.69 -0.51 26.48
N SER A 143 19.62 -0.92 27.35
CA SER A 143 19.81 -2.32 27.73
C SER A 143 18.75 -2.75 28.76
N SER A 144 18.47 -4.06 28.82
CA SER A 144 17.42 -4.63 29.69
C SER A 144 17.61 -4.38 31.20
N GLY A 145 18.83 -4.09 31.65
CA GLY A 145 19.14 -3.74 33.04
C GLY A 145 18.99 -2.24 33.35
N HIS A 146 18.71 -1.40 32.37
CA HIS A 146 18.60 0.05 32.56
C HIS A 146 17.29 0.41 33.30
N LEU A 147 17.33 1.35 34.25
CA LEU A 147 16.17 1.73 35.09
C LEU A 147 14.92 2.15 34.29
N ARG A 148 15.12 2.75 33.11
CA ARG A 148 14.05 3.20 32.19
C ARG A 148 13.56 2.13 31.20
N TYR A 149 14.07 0.90 31.25
CA TYR A 149 13.75 -0.13 30.25
C TYR A 149 12.26 -0.56 30.28
N TRP A 150 11.54 -0.36 31.38
CA TRP A 150 10.12 -0.71 31.49
C TRP A 150 9.18 0.13 30.61
N LYS A 151 9.65 1.24 30.02
CA LYS A 151 8.83 2.25 29.31
C LYS A 151 8.24 1.81 27.95
N HIS A 152 8.45 0.56 27.54
CA HIS A 152 8.01 0.05 26.22
C HIS A 152 7.38 -1.36 26.25
N GLU A 153 6.81 -1.79 27.38
CA GLU A 153 6.19 -3.13 27.49
C GLU A 153 4.93 -3.34 26.63
N GLY A 154 4.30 -2.24 26.18
CA GLY A 154 3.20 -2.28 25.22
C GLY A 154 3.33 -1.22 24.16
N ALA A 155 2.48 -1.28 23.15
CA ALA A 155 2.43 -0.29 22.09
C ALA A 155 1.02 -0.08 21.55
N ILE A 156 0.77 1.13 21.08
CA ILE A 156 -0.33 1.46 20.19
C ILE A 156 0.21 1.43 18.75
N SER A 157 -0.43 0.60 17.92
CA SER A 157 -0.07 0.34 16.53
C SER A 157 -1.23 0.74 15.62
N TYR A 158 -0.93 1.47 14.53
CA TYR A 158 -1.94 2.00 13.62
C TYR A 158 -1.51 1.91 12.16
N ASN A 159 -2.41 1.33 11.35
CA ASN A 159 -2.35 1.36 9.89
C ASN A 159 -3.44 2.28 9.34
N SER A 160 -3.24 2.79 8.13
CA SER A 160 -4.27 3.56 7.43
C SER A 160 -5.58 2.76 7.35
N GLY A 161 -6.73 3.45 7.34
CA GLY A 161 -8.02 2.76 7.22
C GLY A 161 -8.53 2.16 8.53
N GLN A 162 -8.20 2.81 9.66
CA GLN A 162 -8.85 2.55 10.97
C GLN A 162 -8.45 1.22 11.65
N ASP A 163 -7.41 0.54 11.14
CA ASP A 163 -6.82 -0.64 11.77
C ASP A 163 -5.88 -0.20 12.89
N LEU A 164 -6.39 -0.25 14.12
CA LEU A 164 -5.70 0.12 15.36
C LEU A 164 -5.66 -1.05 16.33
N ARG A 165 -4.50 -1.26 16.95
CA ARG A 165 -4.29 -2.23 18.04
C ARG A 165 -3.53 -1.61 19.19
N ILE A 166 -3.81 -2.12 20.39
CA ILE A 166 -3.01 -1.89 21.59
C ILE A 166 -2.66 -3.27 22.12
N GLU A 167 -1.36 -3.55 22.25
CA GLU A 167 -0.87 -4.88 22.63
C GLU A 167 0.44 -4.79 23.40
N LYS A 168 0.76 -5.84 24.16
CA LYS A 168 2.09 -6.02 24.74
C LYS A 168 3.08 -6.41 23.65
N GLY A 169 4.35 -6.06 23.83
CA GLY A 169 5.38 -6.45 22.88
C GLY A 169 6.81 -6.18 23.35
N THR A 170 7.73 -6.41 22.44
CA THR A 170 9.17 -6.23 22.61
C THR A 170 9.74 -5.44 21.44
N LYS A 171 10.97 -4.94 21.58
CA LYS A 171 11.72 -4.34 20.46
C LYS A 171 11.65 -5.17 19.17
N ASP A 172 11.83 -6.48 19.28
CA ASP A 172 11.85 -7.38 18.12
C ASP A 172 10.46 -7.57 17.52
N SER A 173 9.41 -7.70 18.36
CA SER A 173 8.04 -7.82 17.86
C SER A 173 7.58 -6.53 17.18
N TYR A 174 7.98 -5.36 17.69
CA TYR A 174 7.67 -4.08 17.06
C TYR A 174 8.39 -3.91 15.71
N ALA A 175 9.65 -4.36 15.61
CA ALA A 175 10.40 -4.33 14.36
C ALA A 175 9.82 -5.23 13.28
N GLN A 176 9.29 -6.40 13.66
CA GLN A 176 8.65 -7.35 12.75
C GLN A 176 7.19 -6.99 12.43
N SER A 177 6.60 -6.05 13.17
CA SER A 177 5.20 -5.67 13.02
C SER A 177 4.93 -5.05 11.65
N PRO A 178 3.86 -5.48 10.94
CA PRO A 178 3.47 -4.90 9.66
C PRO A 178 2.86 -3.50 9.82
N TYR A 179 2.62 -3.04 11.06
CA TYR A 179 2.05 -1.73 11.31
C TYR A 179 3.01 -0.60 10.92
N LEU A 180 2.49 0.38 10.17
CA LEU A 180 3.25 1.53 9.68
C LEU A 180 3.55 2.54 10.78
N ASN A 181 2.68 2.64 11.78
CA ASN A 181 2.83 3.55 12.91
C ASN A 181 2.79 2.76 14.21
N ILE A 182 3.79 2.94 15.07
CA ILE A 182 3.92 2.26 16.36
C ILE A 182 4.55 3.23 17.35
N PHE A 183 3.84 3.53 18.44
CA PHE A 183 4.41 4.18 19.62
C PHE A 183 4.31 3.22 20.80
N SER A 184 5.46 2.91 21.42
CA SER A 184 5.45 2.16 22.67
C SER A 184 4.96 3.00 23.85
N GLY A 185 4.50 2.34 24.88
CA GLY A 185 4.08 2.93 26.15
C GLY A 185 4.21 1.92 27.28
N SER A 186 3.88 2.37 28.49
CA SER A 186 3.92 1.56 29.69
C SER A 186 3.32 2.33 30.88
N PRO A 187 2.68 1.64 31.84
CA PRO A 187 2.31 0.24 31.77
C PRO A 187 1.12 0.00 30.84
N MET A 188 0.97 -1.26 30.41
CA MET A 188 -0.33 -1.74 29.96
C MET A 188 -1.28 -1.70 31.16
N LEU A 189 -2.42 -1.03 31.00
CA LEU A 189 -3.41 -0.84 32.06
C LEU A 189 -4.50 -1.90 31.98
N VAL A 190 -5.02 -2.12 30.77
CA VAL A 190 -6.02 -3.14 30.47
C VAL A 190 -5.56 -3.96 29.27
N ASP A 191 -5.57 -5.29 29.43
CA ASP A 191 -5.13 -6.25 28.42
C ASP A 191 -6.24 -7.30 28.23
N ASP A 192 -7.01 -7.18 27.15
CA ASP A 192 -8.20 -7.98 26.88
C ASP A 192 -9.15 -8.04 28.09
N TYR A 193 -9.62 -6.86 28.49
CA TYR A 193 -10.48 -6.60 29.66
C TYR A 193 -9.84 -6.89 31.03
N LYS A 194 -8.63 -7.46 31.11
CA LYS A 194 -7.93 -7.73 32.37
C LYS A 194 -7.22 -6.49 32.88
N LYS A 195 -7.40 -6.17 34.17
CA LYS A 195 -6.89 -4.97 34.84
C LYS A 195 -5.41 -5.06 35.22
N VAL A 196 -4.55 -5.38 34.26
CA VAL A 196 -3.14 -5.69 34.49
C VAL A 196 -2.33 -4.52 35.09
N GLY A 197 -2.78 -3.28 34.92
CA GLY A 197 -2.13 -2.11 35.51
C GLY A 197 -2.30 -1.96 37.03
N GLU A 198 -3.23 -2.68 37.65
CA GLU A 198 -3.39 -2.69 39.12
C GLU A 198 -2.22 -3.37 39.84
N ASP A 199 -1.59 -4.34 39.17
CA ASP A 199 -0.53 -5.19 39.72
C ASP A 199 0.87 -4.82 39.18
N PHE A 200 0.97 -3.82 38.29
CA PHE A 200 2.21 -3.50 37.57
C PHE A 200 3.42 -3.23 38.48
N ILE A 201 3.23 -2.51 39.58
CA ILE A 201 4.34 -2.18 40.50
C ILE A 201 4.67 -3.31 41.48
N GLY A 202 3.89 -4.39 41.49
CA GLY A 202 4.01 -5.51 42.44
C GLY A 202 3.70 -5.13 43.89
N ASP A 203 4.13 -5.98 44.82
CA ASP A 203 4.04 -5.70 46.25
C ASP A 203 5.14 -4.73 46.68
N VAL A 204 4.71 -3.56 47.14
CA VAL A 204 5.59 -2.48 47.63
C VAL A 204 5.42 -2.27 49.15
N SER A 205 4.84 -3.24 49.85
CA SER A 205 4.67 -3.18 51.30
C SER A 205 6.01 -2.95 52.01
N GLY A 206 6.05 -1.94 52.88
CA GLY A 206 7.27 -1.55 53.60
C GLY A 206 8.27 -0.72 52.79
N ILE A 207 8.01 -0.43 51.51
CA ILE A 207 8.87 0.41 50.68
C ILE A 207 8.36 1.86 50.70
N ASN A 208 9.22 2.80 51.10
CA ASN A 208 8.95 4.23 50.89
C ASN A 208 9.21 4.60 49.43
N LEU A 209 8.17 4.61 48.60
CA LEU A 209 8.29 4.90 47.16
C LEU A 209 8.99 6.24 46.86
N ASN A 210 8.84 7.25 47.71
CA ASN A 210 9.46 8.57 47.49
C ASN A 210 10.98 8.56 47.68
N SER A 211 11.54 7.50 48.27
CA SER A 211 12.99 7.31 48.45
C SER A 211 13.67 6.62 47.27
N LEU A 212 12.91 5.99 46.37
CA LEU A 212 13.46 5.34 45.17
C LEU A 212 13.85 6.40 44.12
N ASP A 213 14.67 6.00 43.15
CA ASP A 213 14.98 6.84 41.98
C ASP A 213 13.69 7.24 41.25
N TYR A 214 13.63 8.44 40.69
CA TYR A 214 12.45 8.93 39.97
C TYR A 214 12.08 8.05 38.78
N GLU A 215 13.07 7.45 38.12
CA GLU A 215 12.88 6.57 36.95
C GLU A 215 12.58 5.12 37.34
N ASP A 216 12.61 4.77 38.63
CA ASP A 216 12.19 3.46 39.12
C ASP A 216 10.68 3.30 38.88
N TYR A 217 10.29 2.26 38.14
CA TYR A 217 8.90 2.02 37.75
C TYR A 217 7.95 1.97 38.96
N ARG A 218 8.40 1.49 40.13
CA ARG A 218 7.58 1.40 41.34
C ARG A 218 7.25 2.78 41.89
N ARG A 219 8.22 3.71 41.87
CA ARG A 219 7.95 5.11 42.22
C ARG A 219 7.15 5.79 41.12
N HIS A 220 7.64 5.73 39.88
CA HIS A 220 7.07 6.45 38.75
C HIS A 220 5.59 6.09 38.49
N GLN A 221 5.21 4.83 38.68
CA GLN A 221 3.83 4.36 38.49
C GLN A 221 3.06 4.19 39.80
N GLY A 222 3.74 4.07 40.94
CA GLY A 222 3.12 3.90 42.26
C GLY A 222 2.82 5.19 43.03
N VAL A 223 3.30 6.35 42.56
CA VAL A 223 2.88 7.66 43.08
C VAL A 223 2.02 8.42 42.06
N ARG A 224 1.26 9.40 42.55
CA ARG A 224 0.33 10.17 41.72
C ARG A 224 1.07 11.15 40.81
N HIS A 225 0.74 11.09 39.52
CA HIS A 225 1.20 12.03 38.52
C HIS A 225 0.07 12.37 37.54
N PRO A 226 0.20 13.47 36.78
CA PRO A 226 -0.54 13.62 35.53
C PRO A 226 -0.26 12.41 34.62
N ARG A 227 -1.27 11.95 33.88
CA ARG A 227 -1.17 10.75 33.03
C ARG A 227 -1.81 11.01 31.66
N THR A 228 -1.25 10.38 30.65
CA THR A 228 -1.85 10.31 29.31
C THR A 228 -2.11 8.85 28.99
N VAL A 229 -3.31 8.53 28.49
CA VAL A 229 -3.73 7.15 28.22
C VAL A 229 -4.38 7.08 26.85
N VAL A 230 -4.12 5.99 26.14
CA VAL A 230 -4.88 5.57 24.96
C VAL A 230 -5.60 4.27 25.26
N ALA A 231 -6.87 4.15 24.87
CA ALA A 231 -7.64 2.92 25.07
C ALA A 231 -8.56 2.65 23.88
N VAL A 232 -8.87 1.38 23.64
CA VAL A 232 -9.82 0.98 22.59
C VAL A 232 -10.86 0.04 23.17
N THR A 233 -12.13 0.29 22.84
CA THR A 233 -13.27 -0.57 23.19
C THR A 233 -13.47 -1.67 22.14
N GLU A 234 -14.31 -2.66 22.45
CA GLU A 234 -14.66 -3.75 21.52
C GLU A 234 -15.25 -3.22 20.20
N ASP A 235 -16.11 -2.21 20.30
CA ASP A 235 -16.80 -1.53 19.19
C ASP A 235 -15.94 -0.45 18.52
N LYS A 236 -14.62 -0.54 18.67
CA LYS A 236 -13.63 0.32 17.99
C LYS A 236 -13.78 1.81 18.31
N LYS A 237 -14.19 2.17 19.53
CA LYS A 237 -14.04 3.53 20.03
C LYS A 237 -12.63 3.71 20.60
N LEU A 238 -11.87 4.65 20.05
CA LEU A 238 -10.61 5.11 20.61
C LEU A 238 -10.87 6.17 21.66
N LEU A 239 -10.32 5.99 22.85
CA LEU A 239 -10.32 6.96 23.93
C LEU A 239 -8.93 7.57 24.06
N LEU A 240 -8.82 8.88 23.87
CA LEU A 240 -7.64 9.67 24.20
C LEU A 240 -7.89 10.35 25.54
N VAL A 241 -7.03 10.13 26.51
CA VAL A 241 -7.27 10.53 27.90
C VAL A 241 -6.10 11.34 28.45
N THR A 242 -6.40 12.45 29.11
CA THR A 242 -5.44 13.17 29.95
C THR A 242 -6.00 13.36 31.34
N ILE A 243 -5.22 12.98 32.34
CA ILE A 243 -5.50 13.15 33.76
C ILE A 243 -4.53 14.21 34.28
N ASP A 244 -5.04 15.33 34.76
CA ASP A 244 -4.19 16.37 35.34
C ASP A 244 -3.69 15.94 36.73
N GLY A 245 -2.62 16.57 37.21
CA GLY A 245 -2.02 16.21 38.49
C GLY A 245 -1.23 17.34 39.12
N ARG A 246 -0.71 17.10 40.34
CA ARG A 246 0.16 18.03 41.08
C ARG A 246 -0.51 19.33 41.54
N PHE A 247 -1.84 19.40 41.51
CA PHE A 247 -2.60 20.54 42.03
C PHE A 247 -3.68 20.08 43.03
N PRO A 248 -4.14 20.94 43.96
CA PRO A 248 -5.24 20.60 44.87
C PRO A 248 -6.54 20.18 44.17
N GLU A 249 -6.79 20.72 42.97
CA GLU A 249 -7.96 20.43 42.12
C GLU A 249 -7.79 19.14 41.31
N SER A 250 -6.57 18.64 41.14
CA SER A 250 -6.29 17.34 40.53
C SER A 250 -4.97 16.80 41.06
N ALA A 251 -5.04 15.78 41.92
CA ALA A 251 -3.84 15.18 42.49
C ALA A 251 -3.04 14.38 41.44
N GLY A 252 -3.74 13.85 40.43
CA GLY A 252 -3.21 12.86 39.50
C GLY A 252 -3.45 11.44 40.02
N MET A 253 -2.99 10.45 39.26
CA MET A 253 -3.27 9.04 39.55
C MET A 253 -2.00 8.18 39.49
N THR A 254 -1.95 7.15 40.33
CA THR A 254 -1.06 5.98 40.16
C THR A 254 -1.56 5.10 39.01
N ALA A 255 -0.73 4.21 38.44
CA ALA A 255 -1.18 3.30 37.39
C ALA A 255 -2.37 2.43 37.82
N LYS A 256 -2.41 2.02 39.09
CA LYS A 256 -3.53 1.31 39.69
C LYS A 256 -4.81 2.14 39.70
N GLU A 257 -4.72 3.39 40.16
CA GLU A 257 -5.87 4.31 40.18
C GLU A 257 -6.37 4.63 38.77
N VAL A 258 -5.48 4.79 37.77
CA VAL A 258 -5.88 4.96 36.37
C VAL A 258 -6.63 3.73 35.86
N THR A 259 -6.12 2.53 36.13
CA THR A 259 -6.74 1.28 35.69
C THR A 259 -8.14 1.12 36.28
N GLN A 260 -8.29 1.42 37.57
CA GLN A 260 -9.58 1.41 38.26
C GLN A 260 -10.51 2.47 37.69
N PHE A 261 -10.03 3.70 37.50
CA PHE A 261 -10.82 4.80 36.93
C PHE A 261 -11.34 4.45 35.53
N MET A 262 -10.47 4.00 34.63
CA MET A 262 -10.85 3.62 33.27
C MET A 262 -11.89 2.49 33.26
N THR A 263 -11.75 1.48 34.13
CA THR A 263 -12.68 0.35 34.15
C THR A 263 -14.00 0.62 34.89
N SER A 264 -14.02 1.59 35.80
CA SER A 264 -15.24 2.08 36.45
C SER A 264 -16.13 2.87 35.51
N TYR A 265 -15.55 3.75 34.67
CA TYR A 265 -16.33 4.65 33.81
C TYR A 265 -16.48 4.16 32.36
N PHE A 266 -15.57 3.33 31.87
CA PHE A 266 -15.54 2.85 30.48
C PHE A 266 -15.39 1.31 30.42
N THR A 267 -15.60 0.72 29.23
CA THR A 267 -15.32 -0.71 28.94
C THR A 267 -14.18 -0.86 27.90
N PRO A 268 -12.95 -0.40 28.19
CA PRO A 268 -11.85 -0.61 27.24
C PRO A 268 -11.53 -2.11 27.17
N GLN A 269 -11.40 -2.64 25.95
CA GLN A 269 -10.79 -3.94 25.73
C GLN A 269 -9.29 -3.87 26.00
N TYR A 270 -8.65 -2.80 25.55
CA TYR A 270 -7.23 -2.53 25.80
C TYR A 270 -7.02 -1.08 26.23
N ALA A 271 -6.08 -0.83 27.13
CA ALA A 271 -5.68 0.51 27.55
C ALA A 271 -4.20 0.55 27.90
N LEU A 272 -3.49 1.56 27.38
CA LEU A 272 -2.05 1.73 27.52
C LEU A 272 -1.74 3.13 28.06
N ASN A 273 -0.89 3.19 29.09
CA ASN A 273 -0.36 4.45 29.57
C ASN A 273 0.77 4.95 28.65
N MET A 274 0.70 6.23 28.29
CA MET A 274 1.68 6.96 27.49
C MET A 274 2.53 7.88 28.39
N ASP A 275 3.39 8.72 27.81
CA ASP A 275 4.20 9.64 28.60
C ASP A 275 3.32 10.61 29.40
N GLY A 276 3.66 10.82 30.66
CA GLY A 276 2.84 11.54 31.64
C GLY A 276 3.52 12.78 32.19
N GLY A 277 3.14 13.17 33.41
CA GLY A 277 3.81 14.25 34.13
C GLY A 277 3.70 15.60 33.43
N GLY A 278 4.85 16.25 33.18
CA GLY A 278 4.89 17.54 32.47
C GLY A 278 4.48 17.42 30.99
N SER A 279 4.54 16.22 30.42
CA SER A 279 4.19 15.96 29.02
C SER A 279 2.67 15.90 28.79
N THR A 280 1.88 15.59 29.82
CA THR A 280 0.42 15.40 29.71
C THR A 280 -0.26 16.66 29.20
N THR A 281 -0.67 16.60 27.93
CA THR A 281 -1.34 17.70 27.24
C THR A 281 -2.37 17.13 26.28
N MET A 282 -3.57 17.71 26.27
CA MET A 282 -4.61 17.46 25.28
C MET A 282 -4.93 18.76 24.54
N PHE A 283 -4.97 18.64 23.22
CA PHE A 283 -5.44 19.68 22.31
C PHE A 283 -6.80 19.28 21.75
N VAL A 284 -7.74 20.22 21.71
CA VAL A 284 -9.00 20.13 20.98
C VAL A 284 -9.18 21.44 20.23
N LYS A 285 -9.37 21.35 18.91
CA LYS A 285 -9.50 22.51 18.04
C LYS A 285 -10.65 23.42 18.52
N ASP A 286 -10.40 24.72 18.49
CA ASP A 286 -11.35 25.77 18.86
C ASP A 286 -11.86 25.71 20.31
N LYS A 287 -11.20 24.94 21.20
CA LYS A 287 -11.49 24.90 22.64
C LYS A 287 -10.31 25.38 23.50
N GLY A 288 -10.60 25.66 24.77
CA GLY A 288 -9.57 26.05 25.74
C GLY A 288 -8.76 27.25 25.30
N PHE A 289 -7.49 27.32 25.72
CA PHE A 289 -6.58 28.37 25.28
C PHE A 289 -5.66 27.84 24.17
N LYS A 290 -5.78 28.40 22.96
CA LYS A 290 -5.08 27.91 21.75
C LYS A 290 -5.25 26.40 21.53
N GLY A 291 -6.42 25.86 21.87
CA GLY A 291 -6.73 24.44 21.75
C GLY A 291 -6.37 23.59 22.97
N VAL A 292 -5.56 24.08 23.92
CA VAL A 292 -5.20 23.29 25.11
C VAL A 292 -6.33 23.33 26.13
N ILE A 293 -6.86 22.16 26.49
CA ILE A 293 -8.05 22.05 27.36
C ILE A 293 -7.78 21.53 28.77
N ASN A 294 -6.63 20.88 28.99
CA ASN A 294 -6.18 20.46 30.32
C ASN A 294 -5.23 21.50 30.92
N TYR A 295 -4.67 21.23 32.11
CA TYR A 295 -3.74 22.12 32.82
C TYR A 295 -2.33 21.50 32.91
N PRO A 296 -1.53 21.54 31.81
CA PRO A 296 -0.16 21.03 31.80
C PRO A 296 0.73 21.66 32.89
N THR A 297 1.68 20.89 33.41
CA THR A 297 2.33 21.19 34.70
C THR A 297 3.77 21.70 34.60
N ASP A 298 4.35 21.85 33.40
CA ASP A 298 5.79 22.06 33.24
C ASP A 298 6.25 23.47 33.68
N ASN A 299 5.33 24.44 33.76
CA ASN A 299 5.59 25.77 34.30
C ASN A 299 5.31 25.90 35.81
N GLY A 300 4.85 24.83 36.47
CA GLY A 300 4.51 24.82 37.90
C GLY A 300 3.26 25.61 38.29
N VAL A 301 2.48 26.11 37.32
CA VAL A 301 1.27 26.93 37.57
C VAL A 301 0.07 26.26 36.92
N ARG A 302 -1.07 26.21 37.64
CA ARG A 302 -2.31 25.63 37.12
C ARG A 302 -2.95 26.54 36.06
N ASN A 303 -2.48 26.43 34.82
CA ASN A 303 -2.97 27.17 33.66
C ASN A 303 -2.79 26.34 32.37
N HIS A 304 -3.25 26.86 31.23
CA HIS A 304 -3.15 26.18 29.93
C HIS A 304 -1.79 26.39 29.23
N TYR A 305 -0.82 27.07 29.85
CA TYR A 305 0.44 27.49 29.23
C TYR A 305 1.61 26.54 29.52
N GLY A 306 1.48 25.63 30.48
CA GLY A 306 2.58 24.78 30.98
C GLY A 306 2.90 23.56 30.11
N GLN A 307 2.57 23.56 28.82
CA GLN A 307 2.80 22.40 27.96
C GLN A 307 4.29 22.24 27.64
N ARG A 308 4.82 21.03 27.78
CA ARG A 308 6.21 20.71 27.46
C ARG A 308 6.43 20.66 25.94
N MET A 309 7.63 21.00 25.49
CA MET A 309 8.06 20.72 24.13
C MET A 309 8.45 19.24 23.98
N LEU A 310 7.79 18.53 23.07
CA LEU A 310 7.90 17.09 22.89
C LEU A 310 8.24 16.74 21.43
N ARG A 311 8.59 15.47 21.20
CA ARG A 311 8.90 14.97 19.85
C ARG A 311 7.76 14.18 19.24
N THR A 312 6.94 13.54 20.07
CA THR A 312 5.94 12.58 19.60
C THR A 312 4.53 12.97 19.98
N PHE A 313 3.60 12.82 19.04
CA PHE A 313 2.19 13.22 19.20
C PHE A 313 1.28 12.25 18.45
N ILE A 314 0.08 12.03 18.99
CA ILE A 314 -1.00 11.33 18.31
C ILE A 314 -2.07 12.36 17.98
N LEU A 315 -2.31 12.58 16.69
CA LEU A 315 -3.28 13.54 16.19
C LEU A 315 -4.49 12.81 15.63
N VAL A 316 -5.68 13.34 15.88
CA VAL A 316 -6.92 13.00 15.17
C VAL A 316 -7.18 14.11 14.17
N LYS A 317 -7.44 13.73 12.92
CA LYS A 317 -7.77 14.64 11.84
C LYS A 317 -9.11 14.26 11.26
N LYS A 318 -9.91 15.26 10.89
CA LYS A 318 -11.03 15.03 10.01
C LYS A 318 -10.44 14.79 8.62
N LYS A 319 -10.65 13.61 8.04
CA LYS A 319 -10.53 13.41 6.60
C LYS A 319 -11.46 14.45 5.99
N GLY A 320 -10.90 15.47 5.34
CA GLY A 320 -11.72 16.49 4.71
C GLY A 320 -12.74 15.83 3.79
N GLN A 321 -13.85 16.50 3.55
CA GLN A 321 -14.51 16.36 2.25
C GLN A 321 -13.47 16.81 1.22
N GLY A 322 -12.61 15.88 0.81
CA GLY A 322 -11.23 16.15 0.40
C GLY A 322 -10.22 15.92 1.53
N GLY A 323 -9.89 14.66 1.86
CA GLY A 323 -8.59 14.36 2.46
C GLY A 323 -7.51 14.93 1.55
N ASN A 324 -6.30 15.20 2.03
CA ASN A 324 -5.21 15.46 1.09
C ASN A 324 -5.20 14.26 0.14
N ALA A 325 -5.57 14.49 -1.12
CA ALA A 325 -5.71 13.45 -2.15
C ALA A 325 -4.40 12.66 -2.31
N PHE A 326 -3.30 13.21 -1.81
CA PHE A 326 -1.94 12.70 -1.90
C PHE A 326 -1.22 12.85 -0.55
N ALA A 327 -0.13 12.11 -0.37
CA ALA A 327 0.71 12.17 0.82
C ALA A 327 1.46 13.51 0.97
N GLY A 328 1.46 14.34 -0.06
CA GLY A 328 2.11 15.65 -0.13
C GLY A 328 2.18 16.15 -1.58
N GLY A 329 2.79 17.31 -1.77
CA GLY A 329 2.94 17.95 -3.08
C GLY A 329 1.72 18.77 -3.52
N ASP A 330 1.95 19.64 -4.49
CA ASP A 330 0.91 20.44 -5.16
C ASP A 330 0.70 20.05 -6.63
N GLY A 331 1.44 19.05 -7.11
CA GLY A 331 1.35 18.53 -8.46
C GLY A 331 2.17 19.32 -9.49
N THR A 332 2.99 20.28 -9.07
CA THR A 332 3.96 20.96 -9.95
C THR A 332 5.23 20.12 -10.14
N GLU A 333 6.02 20.45 -11.16
CA GLU A 333 7.29 19.75 -11.47
C GLU A 333 8.25 19.70 -10.28
N THR A 334 8.40 20.81 -9.57
CA THR A 334 9.30 20.93 -8.41
C THR A 334 8.69 20.36 -7.12
N ASN A 335 7.37 20.12 -7.09
CA ASN A 335 6.64 19.66 -5.91
C ASN A 335 5.52 18.67 -6.30
N PRO A 336 5.87 17.49 -6.85
CA PRO A 336 4.90 16.55 -7.41
C PRO A 336 3.98 15.98 -6.33
N TYR A 337 2.75 15.61 -6.71
CA TYR A 337 1.86 14.86 -5.85
C TYR A 337 2.49 13.52 -5.44
N LEU A 338 2.61 13.30 -4.13
CA LEU A 338 3.24 12.11 -3.56
C LEU A 338 2.21 11.00 -3.35
N ILE A 339 2.44 9.83 -3.92
CA ILE A 339 1.54 8.68 -3.86
C ILE A 339 2.20 7.59 -3.02
N ALA A 340 1.72 7.46 -1.78
CA ALA A 340 2.17 6.44 -0.82
C ALA A 340 1.19 5.27 -0.63
N THR A 341 -0.04 5.36 -1.14
CA THR A 341 -1.09 4.36 -0.91
C THR A 341 -1.99 4.19 -2.14
N ALA A 342 -2.73 3.08 -2.20
CA ALA A 342 -3.72 2.84 -3.26
C ALA A 342 -4.83 3.90 -3.29
N ALA A 343 -5.20 4.46 -2.13
CA ALA A 343 -6.16 5.56 -2.05
C ALA A 343 -5.61 6.86 -2.64
N HIS A 344 -4.32 7.16 -2.44
CA HIS A 344 -3.67 8.29 -3.11
C HIS A 344 -3.66 8.11 -4.63
N LEU A 345 -3.36 6.90 -5.11
CA LEU A 345 -3.43 6.59 -6.54
C LEU A 345 -4.84 6.80 -7.10
N GLN A 346 -5.88 6.32 -6.41
CA GLN A 346 -7.28 6.54 -6.79
C GLN A 346 -7.68 8.02 -6.81
N SER A 347 -7.07 8.85 -5.95
CA SER A 347 -7.37 10.28 -5.87
C SER A 347 -6.89 11.06 -7.10
N MET A 348 -6.10 10.48 -8.00
CA MET A 348 -5.85 11.07 -9.32
C MET A 348 -7.15 11.33 -10.10
N HIS A 349 -8.20 10.54 -9.85
CA HIS A 349 -9.51 10.73 -10.49
C HIS A 349 -10.28 11.94 -9.98
N THR A 350 -9.90 12.52 -8.85
CA THR A 350 -10.63 13.63 -8.21
C THR A 350 -10.03 15.00 -8.49
N LEU A 351 -8.86 15.04 -9.15
CA LEU A 351 -8.18 16.27 -9.54
C LEU A 351 -8.95 17.06 -10.62
N ASP A 352 -8.74 18.38 -10.63
CA ASP A 352 -9.21 19.25 -11.72
C ASP A 352 -8.21 19.23 -12.89
N TRP A 353 -8.61 18.64 -14.00
CA TRP A 353 -7.76 18.48 -15.18
C TRP A 353 -7.85 19.62 -16.20
N SER A 354 -8.69 20.63 -15.95
CA SER A 354 -9.08 21.66 -16.93
C SER A 354 -7.91 22.43 -17.56
N ASN A 355 -6.82 22.65 -16.82
CA ASN A 355 -5.66 23.43 -17.27
C ASN A 355 -4.39 22.59 -17.54
N THR A 356 -4.52 21.27 -17.54
CA THR A 356 -3.33 20.40 -17.52
C THR A 356 -2.57 20.36 -18.84
N GLU A 357 -3.19 20.76 -19.96
CA GLU A 357 -2.47 20.89 -21.24
C GLU A 357 -1.30 21.89 -21.16
N THR A 358 -1.48 22.99 -20.42
CA THR A 358 -0.45 24.01 -20.22
C THR A 358 0.34 23.78 -18.93
N ASN A 359 -0.33 23.28 -17.88
CA ASN A 359 0.26 23.03 -16.57
C ASN A 359 0.02 21.56 -16.16
N PRO A 360 0.78 20.60 -16.72
CA PRO A 360 0.55 19.18 -16.46
C PRO A 360 0.81 18.86 -14.99
N TYR A 361 0.11 17.84 -14.48
CA TYR A 361 0.37 17.36 -13.13
C TYR A 361 1.56 16.41 -13.08
N TYR A 362 2.37 16.56 -12.04
CA TYR A 362 3.50 15.70 -11.74
C TYR A 362 3.16 14.82 -10.54
N PHE A 363 3.41 13.52 -10.69
CA PHE A 363 3.18 12.51 -9.66
C PHE A 363 4.47 11.76 -9.37
N LYS A 364 4.67 11.41 -8.11
CA LYS A 364 5.80 10.58 -7.68
C LYS A 364 5.33 9.52 -6.69
N LEU A 365 5.65 8.25 -6.93
CA LEU A 365 5.45 7.21 -5.92
C LEU A 365 6.49 7.37 -4.80
N THR A 366 6.07 7.14 -3.56
CA THR A 366 6.96 7.10 -2.39
C THR A 366 6.91 5.76 -1.66
N ALA A 367 6.13 4.82 -2.20
CA ALA A 367 5.97 3.46 -1.70
C ALA A 367 5.46 2.57 -2.83
N ASP A 368 5.66 1.27 -2.69
CA ASP A 368 4.96 0.30 -3.52
C ASP A 368 3.46 0.32 -3.19
N ILE A 369 2.63 0.18 -4.22
CA ILE A 369 1.18 0.31 -4.12
C ILE A 369 0.52 -1.03 -4.42
N ASP A 370 -0.34 -1.52 -3.54
CA ASP A 370 -1.14 -2.72 -3.79
C ASP A 370 -2.61 -2.37 -4.05
N MET A 371 -3.09 -2.70 -5.26
CA MET A 371 -4.44 -2.44 -5.72
C MET A 371 -5.43 -3.59 -5.44
N ILE A 372 -5.04 -4.59 -4.65
CA ILE A 372 -5.94 -5.68 -4.27
C ILE A 372 -7.27 -5.15 -3.71
N GLY A 373 -8.36 -5.78 -4.15
CA GLY A 373 -9.73 -5.40 -3.76
C GLY A 373 -10.24 -4.08 -4.35
N ARG A 374 -9.49 -3.43 -5.24
CA ARG A 374 -9.86 -2.15 -5.86
C ARG A 374 -9.92 -2.27 -7.37
N SER A 375 -11.01 -1.78 -7.97
CA SER A 375 -11.11 -1.62 -9.41
C SER A 375 -10.47 -0.30 -9.85
N TRP A 376 -9.90 -0.31 -11.05
CA TRP A 376 -9.34 0.88 -11.69
C TRP A 376 -10.07 1.22 -12.99
N THR A 377 -10.29 2.52 -13.20
CA THR A 377 -10.73 3.06 -14.48
C THR A 377 -9.54 3.80 -15.08
N PRO A 378 -9.17 3.59 -16.36
CA PRO A 378 -8.03 4.30 -16.93
C PRO A 378 -8.25 5.82 -16.85
N LEU A 379 -7.20 6.57 -16.51
CA LEU A 379 -7.33 8.00 -16.24
C LEU A 379 -7.91 8.78 -17.43
N ASN A 380 -7.44 8.54 -18.63
CA ASN A 380 -7.71 9.34 -19.81
C ASN A 380 -8.28 8.47 -20.95
N ASN A 381 -9.41 7.80 -20.71
CA ASN A 381 -10.01 6.85 -21.66
C ASN A 381 -11.18 7.39 -22.49
N GLN A 382 -11.55 8.66 -22.33
CA GLN A 382 -12.65 9.29 -23.05
C GLN A 382 -12.20 10.60 -23.71
N ASP A 383 -12.67 10.81 -24.94
CA ASP A 383 -12.53 12.09 -25.66
C ASP A 383 -13.18 13.21 -24.82
N PRO A 384 -12.55 14.40 -24.70
CA PRO A 384 -11.45 14.96 -25.50
C PRO A 384 -10.03 14.59 -25.06
N TYR A 385 -9.84 13.59 -24.19
CA TYR A 385 -8.53 13.17 -23.66
C TYR A 385 -7.73 14.31 -22.99
N ALA A 386 -8.35 15.06 -22.08
CA ALA A 386 -7.78 16.30 -21.55
C ALA A 386 -6.89 16.13 -20.29
N ARG A 387 -6.31 14.93 -20.04
CA ARG A 387 -5.48 14.68 -18.86
C ARG A 387 -4.01 14.54 -19.23
N TYR A 388 -3.23 15.58 -18.92
CA TYR A 388 -1.80 15.65 -19.22
C TYR A 388 -0.99 15.52 -17.92
N LEU A 389 -0.02 14.60 -17.90
CA LEU A 389 0.71 14.29 -16.67
C LEU A 389 2.11 13.75 -16.90
N HIS A 390 2.92 13.85 -15.84
CA HIS A 390 4.21 13.19 -15.70
C HIS A 390 4.18 12.32 -14.45
N PHE A 391 4.49 11.02 -14.61
CA PHE A 391 4.45 10.04 -13.52
C PHE A 391 5.83 9.43 -13.30
N ASP A 392 6.43 9.68 -12.14
CA ASP A 392 7.68 9.04 -11.73
C ASP A 392 7.37 7.93 -10.73
N GLY A 393 7.64 6.70 -11.11
CA GLY A 393 7.55 5.56 -10.19
C GLY A 393 8.64 5.59 -9.12
N ASP A 394 9.71 6.37 -9.29
CA ASP A 394 10.84 6.49 -8.35
C ASP A 394 11.41 5.13 -7.91
N GLY A 395 11.35 4.14 -8.80
CA GLY A 395 11.78 2.77 -8.51
C GLY A 395 10.78 1.97 -7.67
N HIS A 396 9.50 2.32 -7.66
CA HIS A 396 8.42 1.58 -7.01
C HIS A 396 7.57 0.77 -7.99
N VAL A 397 6.73 -0.10 -7.43
CA VAL A 397 5.79 -0.92 -8.21
C VAL A 397 4.33 -0.68 -7.79
N ILE A 398 3.40 -0.84 -8.74
CA ILE A 398 1.97 -0.96 -8.48
C ILE A 398 1.59 -2.42 -8.77
N LYS A 399 1.03 -3.11 -7.76
CA LYS A 399 0.65 -4.52 -7.79
C LYS A 399 -0.85 -4.69 -7.97
N ASN A 400 -1.28 -5.80 -8.57
CA ASN A 400 -2.67 -6.25 -8.62
C ASN A 400 -3.64 -5.24 -9.27
N LEU A 401 -3.16 -4.46 -10.24
CA LEU A 401 -3.99 -3.47 -10.93
C LEU A 401 -5.03 -4.17 -11.82
N LYS A 402 -6.31 -4.02 -11.49
CA LYS A 402 -7.41 -4.61 -12.24
C LYS A 402 -8.24 -3.55 -12.99
N VAL A 403 -8.38 -3.73 -14.29
CA VAL A 403 -9.22 -2.90 -15.17
C VAL A 403 -10.21 -3.79 -15.89
N GLY A 404 -11.50 -3.60 -15.59
CA GLY A 404 -12.56 -4.27 -16.33
C GLY A 404 -12.69 -3.73 -17.76
N LYS A 405 -13.37 -4.50 -18.62
CA LYS A 405 -13.53 -4.20 -20.06
C LYS A 405 -13.99 -2.76 -20.30
N SER A 406 -13.06 -1.91 -20.73
CA SER A 406 -13.26 -0.47 -20.96
C SER A 406 -12.53 0.00 -22.21
N SER A 407 -12.85 1.20 -22.71
CA SER A 407 -12.04 1.84 -23.75
C SER A 407 -10.63 2.09 -23.20
N TYR A 408 -9.61 1.76 -23.97
CA TYR A 408 -8.19 1.93 -23.62
C TYR A 408 -7.83 1.38 -22.24
N GLY A 409 -8.27 0.15 -21.95
CA GLY A 409 -8.02 -0.52 -20.68
C GLY A 409 -6.53 -0.53 -20.35
N SER A 410 -6.16 0.13 -19.25
CA SER A 410 -4.77 0.41 -18.82
C SER A 410 -4.76 1.28 -17.55
N LEU A 411 -3.58 1.62 -17.02
CA LEU A 411 -3.41 2.65 -15.99
C LEU A 411 -3.88 4.03 -16.48
N PHE A 412 -3.38 4.50 -17.63
CA PHE A 412 -3.57 5.89 -18.07
C PHE A 412 -4.68 6.09 -19.12
N GLY A 413 -5.11 5.06 -19.84
CA GLY A 413 -5.93 5.22 -21.03
C GLY A 413 -5.08 5.70 -22.20
N VAL A 414 -5.14 6.99 -22.48
CA VAL A 414 -4.25 7.71 -23.40
C VAL A 414 -3.24 8.51 -22.57
N LEU A 415 -1.95 8.15 -22.62
CA LEU A 415 -0.91 8.86 -21.91
C LEU A 415 -0.41 10.06 -22.74
N PHE A 416 -0.72 11.27 -22.27
CA PHE A 416 -0.12 12.54 -22.69
C PHE A 416 0.88 13.02 -21.63
N GLY A 417 2.15 13.18 -22.03
CA GLY A 417 3.26 13.43 -21.11
C GLY A 417 4.13 12.19 -20.93
N SER A 418 4.53 11.84 -19.70
CA SER A 418 5.52 10.77 -19.48
C SER A 418 5.23 9.86 -18.30
N CYS A 419 5.70 8.63 -18.36
CA CYS A 419 5.81 7.73 -17.21
C CYS A 419 7.21 7.10 -17.19
N LYS A 420 7.86 7.09 -16.02
CA LYS A 420 9.19 6.50 -15.86
C LYS A 420 9.38 5.74 -14.55
N ASN A 421 10.37 4.83 -14.53
CA ASN A 421 10.85 4.14 -13.32
C ASN A 421 9.76 3.39 -12.55
N LEU A 422 8.80 2.79 -13.25
CA LEU A 422 7.61 2.17 -12.68
C LEU A 422 7.44 0.72 -13.13
N GLY A 423 7.19 -0.19 -12.19
CA GLY A 423 6.72 -1.55 -12.48
C GLY A 423 5.22 -1.72 -12.25
N LEU A 424 4.51 -2.34 -13.19
CA LEU A 424 3.13 -2.79 -13.01
C LEU A 424 3.10 -4.31 -12.87
N VAL A 425 2.95 -4.79 -11.65
CA VAL A 425 3.07 -6.22 -11.31
C VAL A 425 1.69 -6.84 -11.18
N ASP A 426 1.51 -7.99 -11.83
CA ASP A 426 0.32 -8.82 -11.80
C ASP A 426 -0.95 -8.05 -12.18
N VAL A 427 -0.88 -7.35 -13.31
CA VAL A 427 -2.03 -6.64 -13.84
C VAL A 427 -3.07 -7.61 -14.41
N ASP A 428 -4.33 -7.24 -14.34
CA ASP A 428 -5.45 -7.92 -15.01
C ASP A 428 -6.26 -6.88 -15.79
N ILE A 429 -5.90 -6.69 -17.05
CA ILE A 429 -6.40 -5.60 -17.89
C ILE A 429 -7.28 -6.16 -19.01
N GLU A 430 -8.51 -5.67 -19.09
CA GLU A 430 -9.42 -5.91 -20.21
C GLU A 430 -9.81 -4.61 -20.93
N SER A 431 -9.83 -4.64 -22.26
CA SER A 431 -10.27 -3.50 -23.07
C SER A 431 -11.23 -3.89 -24.21
N SER A 432 -12.10 -2.95 -24.57
CA SER A 432 -12.96 -3.03 -25.77
C SER A 432 -12.24 -2.65 -27.08
N ASN A 433 -11.07 -2.01 -27.01
CA ASN A 433 -10.28 -1.56 -28.16
C ASN A 433 -8.79 -1.88 -27.97
N GLY A 434 -7.89 -0.89 -28.11
CA GLY A 434 -6.46 -1.08 -27.87
C GLY A 434 -6.13 -1.09 -26.38
N ALA A 435 -5.21 -1.94 -25.95
CA ALA A 435 -4.91 -2.15 -24.53
C ALA A 435 -3.41 -2.21 -24.25
N GLY A 436 -3.04 -1.86 -23.02
CA GLY A 436 -1.68 -1.98 -22.49
C GLY A 436 -1.70 -1.88 -20.97
N ALA A 437 -0.66 -2.33 -20.28
CA ALA A 437 -0.59 -2.14 -18.83
C ALA A 437 -0.57 -0.63 -18.48
N PHE A 438 0.21 0.16 -19.21
CA PHE A 438 0.36 1.60 -18.98
C PHE A 438 -0.65 2.42 -19.78
N GLY A 439 -0.91 2.07 -21.05
CA GLY A 439 -1.80 2.83 -21.90
C GLY A 439 -2.38 2.00 -23.05
N GLY A 440 -3.64 2.22 -23.39
CA GLY A 440 -4.14 1.81 -24.70
C GLY A 440 -3.53 2.64 -25.84
N TYR A 441 -3.07 3.86 -25.51
CA TYR A 441 -2.35 4.76 -26.41
C TYR A 441 -1.25 5.53 -25.69
N LEU A 442 -0.12 5.73 -26.36
CA LEU A 442 0.98 6.60 -25.95
C LEU A 442 1.07 7.79 -26.93
N GLY A 443 0.58 8.95 -26.52
CA GLY A 443 0.31 10.09 -27.39
C GLY A 443 -0.90 9.87 -28.31
N LEU A 444 -0.87 10.40 -29.54
CA LEU A 444 -1.92 10.23 -30.55
C LEU A 444 -1.38 9.75 -31.89
N ARG A 445 -2.27 9.24 -32.75
CA ARG A 445 -1.94 8.92 -34.15
C ARG A 445 -1.45 10.14 -34.93
N SER A 446 -1.96 11.32 -34.63
CA SER A 446 -1.61 12.56 -35.33
C SER A 446 -1.58 13.71 -34.31
N PRO A 447 -0.54 13.80 -33.48
CA PRO A 447 -0.47 14.83 -32.46
C PRO A 447 -0.20 16.20 -33.11
N ASP A 448 -1.12 17.14 -32.88
CA ASP A 448 -1.06 18.52 -33.36
C ASP A 448 -0.05 19.39 -32.58
N LYS A 449 0.33 18.95 -31.37
CA LYS A 449 1.19 19.66 -30.43
C LYS A 449 2.10 18.71 -29.65
N VAL A 450 3.20 19.24 -29.09
CA VAL A 450 4.15 18.46 -28.27
C VAL A 450 3.44 17.82 -27.07
N ALA A 451 2.54 18.53 -26.39
CA ALA A 451 1.85 18.02 -25.19
C ALA A 451 1.04 16.73 -25.42
N LYS A 452 0.68 16.40 -26.68
CA LYS A 452 -0.07 15.18 -27.03
C LYS A 452 0.81 14.02 -27.50
N ILE A 453 2.12 14.09 -27.29
CA ILE A 453 3.00 12.91 -27.38
C ILE A 453 3.02 12.17 -26.04
N GLY A 454 3.53 10.94 -26.05
CA GLY A 454 3.72 10.16 -24.83
C GLY A 454 5.11 9.54 -24.75
N VAL A 455 5.70 9.50 -23.55
CA VAL A 455 7.00 8.86 -23.29
C VAL A 455 6.86 7.81 -22.18
N LEU A 456 7.37 6.61 -22.41
CA LEU A 456 7.48 5.55 -21.42
C LEU A 456 8.93 5.07 -21.32
N GLU A 457 9.54 5.20 -20.13
CA GLU A 457 10.97 4.93 -19.94
C GLU A 457 11.26 4.13 -18.66
N ASN A 458 12.15 3.13 -18.73
CA ASN A 458 12.59 2.38 -17.55
C ASN A 458 11.41 1.71 -16.81
N CYS A 459 10.42 1.22 -17.55
CA CYS A 459 9.18 0.67 -17.00
C CYS A 459 9.03 -0.82 -17.35
N PHE A 460 8.22 -1.54 -16.56
CA PHE A 460 7.88 -2.91 -16.89
C PHE A 460 6.47 -3.34 -16.51
N SER A 461 6.01 -4.46 -17.08
CA SER A 461 4.75 -5.10 -16.68
C SER A 461 4.82 -6.63 -16.56
N THR A 462 4.02 -7.19 -15.65
CA THR A 462 3.69 -8.63 -15.53
C THR A 462 2.17 -8.80 -15.40
N GLY A 463 1.68 -10.04 -15.50
CA GLY A 463 0.25 -10.34 -15.43
C GLY A 463 -0.36 -10.57 -16.80
N LYS A 464 -1.55 -10.02 -17.06
CA LYS A 464 -2.35 -10.29 -18.26
C LYS A 464 -2.97 -9.01 -18.83
N VAL A 465 -2.85 -8.85 -20.15
CA VAL A 465 -3.46 -7.76 -20.92
C VAL A 465 -4.28 -8.34 -22.09
N THR A 466 -5.58 -8.05 -22.10
CA THR A 466 -6.52 -8.51 -23.14
C THR A 466 -7.23 -7.31 -23.78
N GLY A 467 -7.20 -7.24 -25.12
CA GLY A 467 -7.91 -6.22 -25.90
C GLY A 467 -8.45 -6.79 -27.21
N THR A 468 -9.02 -5.95 -28.07
CA THR A 468 -9.61 -6.40 -29.34
C THR A 468 -8.65 -6.21 -30.51
N ASP A 469 -8.18 -4.99 -30.77
CA ASP A 469 -7.28 -4.66 -31.89
C ASP A 469 -5.81 -4.64 -31.44
N ALA A 470 -5.28 -3.45 -31.11
CA ALA A 470 -3.87 -3.24 -30.82
C ALA A 470 -3.58 -3.45 -29.34
N VAL A 471 -2.94 -4.56 -29.00
CA VAL A 471 -2.70 -4.98 -27.62
C VAL A 471 -1.19 -5.12 -27.41
N GLY A 472 -0.66 -4.31 -26.50
CA GLY A 472 0.72 -4.40 -26.04
C GLY A 472 0.81 -4.89 -24.60
N GLY A 473 1.90 -5.52 -24.21
CA GLY A 473 2.17 -5.76 -22.78
C GLY A 473 2.37 -4.45 -22.01
N LEU A 474 2.87 -3.39 -22.67
CA LEU A 474 2.99 -2.05 -22.09
C LEU A 474 1.98 -1.06 -22.69
N ILE A 475 1.97 -0.94 -24.02
CA ILE A 475 1.20 0.09 -24.73
C ILE A 475 0.45 -0.51 -25.93
N GLY A 476 -0.84 -0.21 -26.09
CA GLY A 476 -1.58 -0.63 -27.28
C GLY A 476 -1.06 0.01 -28.56
N ASN A 477 -1.03 1.34 -28.60
CA ASN A 477 -0.65 2.13 -29.78
C ASN A 477 0.42 3.18 -29.43
N VAL A 478 1.54 3.19 -30.13
CA VAL A 478 2.56 4.24 -30.04
C VAL A 478 2.31 5.27 -31.14
N GLY A 479 2.02 6.51 -30.74
CA GLY A 479 1.68 7.62 -31.61
C GLY A 479 2.79 8.05 -32.60
N LYS A 480 2.41 8.93 -33.52
CA LYS A 480 3.36 9.54 -34.49
C LYS A 480 4.16 10.67 -33.85
N ARG A 481 5.11 11.20 -34.62
CA ARG A 481 5.73 12.49 -34.33
C ARG A 481 4.70 13.61 -34.37
N ASN A 482 4.90 14.62 -33.53
CA ASN A 482 4.12 15.85 -33.60
C ASN A 482 4.59 16.75 -34.76
N THR A 483 3.95 17.92 -34.88
CA THR A 483 4.26 18.96 -35.87
C THR A 483 5.68 19.53 -35.78
N THR A 484 6.36 19.39 -34.64
CA THR A 484 7.76 19.83 -34.45
C THR A 484 8.77 18.68 -34.56
N GLY A 485 8.33 17.46 -34.89
CA GLY A 485 9.17 16.27 -35.06
C GLY A 485 9.44 15.45 -33.79
N ALA A 486 8.92 15.84 -32.63
CA ALA A 486 9.07 15.10 -31.37
C ALA A 486 8.26 13.79 -31.39
N PRO A 487 8.86 12.62 -31.10
CA PRO A 487 8.20 11.33 -31.19
C PRO A 487 7.47 10.94 -29.89
N SER A 488 6.38 10.16 -30.01
CA SER A 488 5.99 9.25 -28.91
C SER A 488 6.99 8.10 -28.83
N MET A 489 7.40 7.73 -27.62
CA MET A 489 8.57 6.85 -27.43
C MET A 489 8.41 5.86 -26.27
N ILE A 490 8.77 4.61 -26.52
CA ILE A 490 9.03 3.60 -25.48
C ILE A 490 10.52 3.28 -25.52
N SER A 491 11.21 3.43 -24.38
CA SER A 491 12.64 3.11 -24.31
C SER A 491 13.02 2.43 -23.01
N ASN A 492 13.95 1.48 -23.07
CA ASN A 492 14.49 0.80 -21.89
C ASN A 492 13.40 0.14 -21.02
N CYS A 493 12.47 -0.57 -21.65
CA CYS A 493 11.33 -1.18 -20.97
C CYS A 493 11.26 -2.69 -21.23
N PHE A 494 10.58 -3.43 -20.36
CA PHE A 494 10.28 -4.84 -20.64
C PHE A 494 8.86 -5.25 -20.26
N SER A 495 8.39 -6.36 -20.82
CA SER A 495 7.14 -6.98 -20.36
C SER A 495 7.24 -8.49 -20.29
N ALA A 496 6.79 -9.05 -19.17
CA ALA A 496 6.56 -10.48 -18.98
C ALA A 496 5.06 -10.84 -19.02
N ALA A 497 4.18 -9.89 -19.35
CA ALA A 497 2.74 -10.10 -19.34
C ALA A 497 2.26 -11.04 -20.47
N GLU A 498 1.23 -11.84 -20.20
CA GLU A 498 0.46 -12.51 -21.25
C GLU A 498 -0.38 -11.47 -22.00
N VAL A 499 -0.26 -11.44 -23.33
CA VAL A 499 -0.92 -10.46 -24.20
C VAL A 499 -1.85 -11.17 -25.16
N THR A 500 -3.12 -10.78 -25.18
CA THR A 500 -4.13 -11.37 -26.08
C THR A 500 -4.90 -10.29 -26.87
N ALA A 501 -4.76 -10.31 -28.20
CA ALA A 501 -5.61 -9.57 -29.12
C ALA A 501 -6.73 -10.46 -29.66
N THR A 502 -7.98 -10.11 -29.36
CA THR A 502 -9.14 -10.98 -29.58
C THR A 502 -9.86 -10.78 -30.91
N ALA A 503 -9.63 -9.67 -31.62
CA ALA A 503 -10.30 -9.43 -32.90
C ALA A 503 -9.83 -10.39 -33.99
N THR A 504 -10.77 -10.92 -34.76
CA THR A 504 -10.51 -11.83 -35.86
C THR A 504 -10.15 -11.12 -37.17
N ALA A 505 -10.38 -9.81 -37.27
CA ALA A 505 -10.09 -9.03 -38.47
C ALA A 505 -8.73 -8.29 -38.40
N ASN A 506 -8.37 -7.76 -37.23
CA ASN A 506 -7.22 -6.84 -37.06
C ASN A 506 -6.53 -7.00 -35.70
N GLY A 507 -6.56 -8.19 -35.09
CA GLY A 507 -5.96 -8.40 -33.77
C GLY A 507 -4.43 -8.34 -33.82
N ARG A 508 -3.83 -7.26 -33.32
CA ARG A 508 -2.38 -7.01 -33.33
C ARG A 508 -1.83 -7.12 -31.93
N ALA A 509 -1.13 -8.21 -31.63
CA ALA A 509 -0.58 -8.47 -30.31
C ALA A 509 0.94 -8.30 -30.33
N GLY A 510 1.48 -7.54 -29.37
CA GLY A 510 2.93 -7.39 -29.16
C GLY A 510 3.29 -7.40 -27.69
N GLY A 511 4.43 -7.99 -27.33
CA GLY A 511 4.88 -8.01 -25.93
C GLY A 511 5.15 -6.63 -25.35
N ILE A 512 5.56 -5.65 -26.16
CA ILE A 512 5.78 -4.26 -25.76
C ILE A 512 4.66 -3.36 -26.30
N ALA A 513 4.47 -3.39 -27.63
CA ALA A 513 3.53 -2.52 -28.32
C ALA A 513 2.61 -3.30 -29.28
N GLY A 514 1.32 -2.99 -29.32
CA GLY A 514 0.42 -3.53 -30.34
C GLY A 514 0.70 -2.95 -31.72
N ILE A 515 0.73 -1.62 -31.82
CA ILE A 515 1.06 -0.87 -33.04
C ILE A 515 2.10 0.21 -32.72
N VAL A 516 3.05 0.41 -33.63
CA VAL A 516 3.93 1.59 -33.67
C VAL A 516 3.67 2.34 -34.97
N TYR A 517 3.09 3.53 -34.88
CA TYR A 517 2.83 4.35 -36.08
C TYR A 517 4.12 5.02 -36.58
N ASP A 518 4.06 5.48 -37.83
CA ASP A 518 5.14 6.22 -38.50
C ASP A 518 5.78 7.31 -37.62
N GLY A 519 7.10 7.23 -37.47
CA GLY A 519 7.89 8.15 -36.64
C GLY A 519 7.81 7.92 -35.13
N GLY A 520 6.95 7.02 -34.65
CA GLY A 520 7.00 6.53 -33.27
C GLY A 520 8.28 5.73 -33.01
N VAL A 521 8.73 5.69 -31.76
CA VAL A 521 10.00 5.08 -31.38
C VAL A 521 9.78 3.97 -30.36
N VAL A 522 10.35 2.79 -30.63
CA VAL A 522 10.47 1.70 -29.66
C VAL A 522 11.89 1.17 -29.72
N GLU A 523 12.61 1.35 -28.61
CA GLU A 523 14.02 0.99 -28.55
C GLU A 523 14.47 0.39 -27.22
N ASN A 524 15.48 -0.46 -27.28
CA ASN A 524 16.13 -1.05 -26.11
C ASN A 524 15.14 -1.75 -25.17
N CYS A 525 14.23 -2.53 -25.76
CA CYS A 525 13.17 -3.22 -25.02
C CYS A 525 13.25 -4.73 -25.21
N PHE A 526 12.71 -5.49 -24.26
CA PHE A 526 12.51 -6.92 -24.44
C PHE A 526 11.16 -7.40 -23.93
N ALA A 527 10.65 -8.49 -24.50
CA ALA A 527 9.45 -9.15 -24.01
C ALA A 527 9.68 -10.64 -23.74
N SER A 528 9.03 -11.19 -22.71
CA SER A 528 9.10 -12.62 -22.40
C SER A 528 7.77 -13.32 -22.16
N GLY A 529 6.66 -12.57 -22.10
CA GLY A 529 5.34 -13.15 -21.90
C GLY A 529 4.81 -13.92 -23.11
N LYS A 530 3.70 -14.62 -22.92
CA LYS A 530 2.97 -15.33 -23.97
C LYS A 530 2.18 -14.33 -24.82
N ILE A 531 2.31 -14.40 -26.15
CA ILE A 531 1.63 -13.49 -27.07
C ILE A 531 0.62 -14.27 -27.92
N VAL A 532 -0.63 -13.79 -27.96
CA VAL A 532 -1.72 -14.41 -28.71
C VAL A 532 -2.46 -13.37 -29.55
N SER A 533 -2.61 -13.65 -30.84
CA SER A 533 -3.58 -12.99 -31.71
C SER A 533 -4.59 -14.02 -32.22
N LYS A 534 -5.84 -13.58 -32.47
CA LYS A 534 -6.89 -14.41 -33.07
C LYS A 534 -7.22 -14.01 -34.50
N THR A 535 -6.39 -13.19 -35.14
CA THR A 535 -6.73 -12.62 -36.44
C THR A 535 -6.68 -13.66 -37.55
N ALA A 536 -7.79 -13.80 -38.26
CA ALA A 536 -7.97 -14.71 -39.39
C ALA A 536 -7.26 -14.20 -40.65
N SER A 537 -6.90 -12.92 -40.70
CA SER A 537 -6.13 -12.31 -41.78
C SER A 537 -5.33 -11.11 -41.27
N GLY A 538 -4.34 -10.64 -42.04
CA GLY A 538 -3.60 -9.42 -41.71
C GLY A 538 -2.53 -9.58 -40.62
N LYS A 539 -2.48 -8.62 -39.70
CA LYS A 539 -1.38 -8.35 -38.77
C LYS A 539 -1.64 -9.06 -37.45
N GLY A 540 -0.92 -10.13 -37.15
CA GLY A 540 -1.20 -11.03 -36.02
C GLY A 540 -0.29 -10.81 -34.81
N ALA A 541 0.47 -11.84 -34.42
CA ALA A 541 1.21 -11.87 -33.15
C ALA A 541 2.71 -11.65 -33.36
N GLY A 542 3.25 -10.59 -32.78
CA GLY A 542 4.69 -10.30 -32.76
C GLY A 542 5.24 -10.45 -31.34
N GLY A 543 6.42 -11.04 -31.18
CA GLY A 543 6.98 -11.24 -29.82
C GLY A 543 7.17 -9.92 -29.06
N VAL A 544 7.60 -8.87 -29.75
CA VAL A 544 7.83 -7.54 -29.17
C VAL A 544 6.82 -6.51 -29.66
N VAL A 545 6.55 -6.46 -30.97
CA VAL A 545 5.64 -5.48 -31.59
C VAL A 545 4.59 -6.18 -32.47
N GLY A 546 3.31 -5.86 -32.35
CA GLY A 546 2.30 -6.42 -33.25
C GLY A 546 2.51 -5.97 -34.70
N TRP A 547 2.44 -4.66 -34.94
CA TRP A 547 2.73 -4.04 -36.25
C TRP A 547 3.53 -2.76 -36.07
N THR A 548 4.53 -2.54 -36.92
CA THR A 548 5.24 -1.26 -36.95
C THR A 548 5.25 -0.63 -38.35
N ASP A 549 4.93 0.65 -38.42
CA ASP A 549 5.16 1.54 -39.57
C ASP A 549 6.48 2.31 -39.42
N SER A 550 7.17 2.15 -38.29
CA SER A 550 8.43 2.83 -37.97
C SER A 550 9.58 1.84 -37.82
N LYS A 551 10.80 2.36 -37.90
CA LYS A 551 11.99 1.59 -37.57
C LYS A 551 12.00 1.25 -36.08
N VAL A 552 12.32 -0.01 -35.76
CA VAL A 552 12.50 -0.47 -34.37
C VAL A 552 13.94 -0.88 -34.13
N LYS A 553 14.46 -0.66 -32.93
CA LYS A 553 15.89 -0.81 -32.66
C LYS A 553 16.19 -1.51 -31.34
N GLY A 554 17.18 -2.40 -31.31
CA GLY A 554 17.70 -2.94 -30.06
C GLY A 554 16.66 -3.77 -29.30
N LEU A 555 15.76 -4.45 -30.01
CA LEU A 555 14.67 -5.21 -29.42
C LEU A 555 15.06 -6.68 -29.21
N VAL A 556 14.66 -7.27 -28.09
CA VAL A 556 14.94 -8.67 -27.79
C VAL A 556 13.67 -9.47 -27.48
N SER A 557 13.49 -10.61 -28.13
CA SER A 557 12.41 -11.55 -27.84
C SER A 557 12.92 -12.73 -26.99
N PHE A 558 12.30 -12.89 -25.82
CA PHE A 558 12.43 -14.01 -24.89
C PHE A 558 11.07 -14.70 -24.66
N ASN A 559 10.11 -14.49 -25.56
CA ASN A 559 8.72 -14.90 -25.37
C ASN A 559 8.61 -16.42 -25.22
N VAL A 560 7.84 -16.85 -24.20
CA VAL A 560 7.56 -18.28 -23.99
C VAL A 560 6.79 -18.91 -25.16
N SER A 561 5.94 -18.15 -25.83
CA SER A 561 5.29 -18.53 -27.09
C SER A 561 4.73 -17.31 -27.80
N ILE A 562 4.69 -17.38 -29.12
CA ILE A 562 4.08 -16.36 -29.99
C ILE A 562 3.13 -17.09 -30.93
N ASN A 563 1.84 -16.90 -30.69
CA ASN A 563 0.79 -17.66 -31.37
C ASN A 563 -0.14 -16.70 -32.10
N ASN A 564 -0.33 -16.92 -33.39
CA ASN A 564 -1.54 -16.47 -34.04
C ASN A 564 -2.47 -17.67 -34.19
N ASP A 565 -3.58 -17.68 -33.45
CA ASP A 565 -4.58 -18.74 -33.48
C ASP A 565 -5.43 -18.70 -34.75
N GLY A 566 -5.35 -17.61 -35.54
CA GLY A 566 -5.90 -17.52 -36.89
C GLY A 566 -4.85 -17.71 -37.99
N ASN A 567 -5.11 -17.15 -39.18
CA ASN A 567 -4.22 -17.27 -40.35
C ASN A 567 -3.43 -15.98 -40.70
N GLY A 568 -3.54 -14.93 -39.88
CA GLY A 568 -2.68 -13.75 -40.00
C GLY A 568 -1.18 -14.01 -39.73
N THR A 569 -0.40 -12.95 -39.87
CA THR A 569 1.06 -12.97 -39.74
C THR A 569 1.53 -13.15 -38.30
N ALA A 570 2.77 -13.62 -38.14
CA ALA A 570 3.44 -13.74 -36.85
C ALA A 570 4.95 -13.71 -37.06
N GLY A 571 5.68 -13.20 -36.06
CA GLY A 571 7.14 -13.09 -36.09
C GLY A 571 7.73 -12.85 -34.69
N ARG A 572 9.00 -13.20 -34.49
CA ARG A 572 9.63 -13.11 -33.16
C ARG A 572 9.82 -11.68 -32.66
N ILE A 573 10.08 -10.72 -33.55
CA ILE A 573 10.16 -9.30 -33.19
C ILE A 573 8.85 -8.62 -33.53
N ALA A 574 8.46 -8.65 -34.81
CA ALA A 574 7.24 -8.02 -35.29
C ALA A 574 6.39 -8.98 -36.13
N SER A 575 5.06 -8.93 -36.01
CA SER A 575 4.19 -9.73 -36.89
C SER A 575 4.11 -9.15 -38.30
N ALA A 576 4.22 -7.83 -38.43
CA ALA A 576 4.14 -7.13 -39.70
C ALA A 576 4.97 -5.85 -39.72
N MET A 577 5.78 -5.68 -40.76
CA MET A 577 6.52 -4.45 -41.08
C MET A 577 5.77 -3.65 -42.15
N GLY A 578 5.31 -2.45 -41.80
CA GLY A 578 4.50 -1.58 -42.66
C GLY A 578 5.30 -0.86 -43.74
N LEU A 579 4.58 -0.25 -44.69
CA LEU A 579 5.15 0.54 -45.79
C LEU A 579 4.67 1.98 -45.66
N VAL A 580 5.60 2.92 -45.49
CA VAL A 580 5.31 4.36 -45.40
C VAL A 580 6.22 5.11 -46.37
N GLY A 581 5.65 6.00 -47.18
CA GLY A 581 6.43 6.83 -48.10
C GLY A 581 7.29 6.05 -49.10
N GLY A 582 6.93 4.79 -49.41
CA GLY A 582 7.72 3.91 -50.27
C GLY A 582 8.82 3.11 -49.56
N ALA A 583 9.04 3.31 -48.26
CA ALA A 583 10.01 2.57 -47.46
C ALA A 583 9.31 1.56 -46.53
N ILE A 584 9.77 0.30 -46.55
CA ILE A 584 9.32 -0.72 -45.61
C ILE A 584 10.04 -0.49 -44.28
N ALA A 585 9.28 -0.51 -43.18
CA ALA A 585 9.83 -0.45 -41.83
C ALA A 585 10.89 -1.55 -41.62
N GLN A 586 11.97 -1.22 -40.92
CA GLN A 586 13.08 -2.16 -40.68
C GLN A 586 13.31 -2.37 -39.19
N GLY A 587 13.87 -3.53 -38.84
CA GLY A 587 14.45 -3.78 -37.52
C GLY A 587 15.96 -3.58 -37.56
N GLU A 588 16.50 -2.80 -36.63
CA GLU A 588 17.94 -2.62 -36.45
C GLU A 588 18.40 -3.29 -35.16
N ASN A 589 19.36 -4.21 -35.26
CA ASN A 589 19.95 -4.88 -34.10
C ASN A 589 18.87 -5.51 -33.19
N CYS A 590 17.97 -6.30 -33.78
CA CYS A 590 16.95 -7.00 -33.01
C CYS A 590 17.31 -8.48 -32.90
N TRP A 591 17.11 -9.07 -31.72
CA TRP A 591 17.46 -10.45 -31.42
C TRP A 591 16.27 -11.27 -30.93
N ALA A 592 16.30 -12.56 -31.19
CA ALA A 592 15.41 -13.51 -30.57
C ALA A 592 16.21 -14.67 -29.98
N SER A 593 15.83 -15.11 -28.78
CA SER A 593 16.38 -16.35 -28.23
C SER A 593 16.07 -17.52 -29.16
N GLU A 594 17.03 -18.44 -29.28
CA GLU A 594 16.86 -19.73 -29.97
C GLU A 594 15.72 -20.57 -29.40
N GLU A 595 15.28 -20.29 -28.17
CA GLU A 595 14.17 -20.95 -27.49
C GLU A 595 12.78 -20.39 -27.93
N VAL A 596 12.73 -19.26 -28.64
CA VAL A 596 11.45 -18.64 -29.05
C VAL A 596 10.87 -19.34 -30.27
N MET A 597 9.69 -19.91 -30.08
CA MET A 597 8.91 -20.56 -31.13
C MET A 597 7.70 -19.71 -31.54
N VAL A 598 7.46 -19.66 -32.86
CA VAL A 598 6.29 -18.99 -33.45
C VAL A 598 5.33 -20.05 -33.99
N THR A 599 4.04 -19.92 -33.70
CA THR A 599 2.99 -20.78 -34.26
C THR A 599 1.92 -19.96 -34.99
N LYS A 600 1.37 -20.55 -36.05
CA LYS A 600 0.26 -20.01 -36.85
C LYS A 600 -0.78 -21.11 -37.03
N ASN A 601 -2.00 -20.87 -36.57
CA ASN A 601 -3.09 -21.84 -36.58
C ASN A 601 -2.66 -23.23 -36.06
N GLY A 602 -1.95 -23.25 -34.94
CA GLY A 602 -1.42 -24.48 -34.31
C GLY A 602 -0.20 -25.11 -34.99
N ILE A 603 0.28 -24.57 -36.11
CA ILE A 603 1.44 -25.09 -36.85
C ILE A 603 2.68 -24.24 -36.52
N ALA A 604 3.77 -24.90 -36.12
CA ALA A 604 5.04 -24.24 -35.88
C ALA A 604 5.64 -23.68 -37.17
N VAL A 605 6.10 -22.42 -37.13
CA VAL A 605 6.85 -21.80 -38.23
C VAL A 605 8.28 -22.34 -38.21
N PRO A 606 8.77 -22.97 -39.30
CA PRO A 606 10.13 -23.50 -39.33
C PRO A 606 11.15 -22.38 -39.25
N SER A 607 12.29 -22.64 -38.59
CA SER A 607 13.35 -21.64 -38.42
C SER A 607 13.96 -21.14 -39.75
N SER A 608 13.89 -21.95 -40.81
CA SER A 608 14.29 -21.56 -42.17
C SER A 608 13.41 -20.48 -42.79
N ALA A 609 12.21 -20.23 -42.24
CA ALA A 609 11.30 -19.19 -42.69
C ALA A 609 11.46 -17.88 -41.90
N TYR A 610 12.37 -17.81 -40.91
CA TYR A 610 12.59 -16.61 -40.12
C TYR A 610 13.31 -15.53 -40.93
N ILE A 611 12.77 -14.31 -40.89
CA ILE A 611 13.33 -13.13 -41.55
C ILE A 611 14.21 -12.40 -40.56
N THR A 612 15.52 -12.54 -40.69
CA THR A 612 16.52 -11.99 -39.75
C THR A 612 17.26 -10.77 -40.29
N GLY A 613 17.23 -10.55 -41.61
CA GLY A 613 17.90 -9.44 -42.30
C GLY A 613 16.92 -8.36 -42.78
N GLU A 614 17.29 -7.68 -43.87
CA GLU A 614 16.45 -6.64 -44.49
C GLU A 614 15.09 -7.17 -44.92
N VAL A 615 14.04 -6.43 -44.59
CA VAL A 615 12.66 -6.78 -44.92
C VAL A 615 12.30 -6.16 -46.27
N THR A 616 12.18 -7.01 -47.28
CA THR A 616 11.95 -6.61 -48.69
C THR A 616 10.49 -6.68 -49.13
N VAL A 617 9.62 -7.30 -48.31
CA VAL A 617 8.19 -7.44 -48.60
C VAL A 617 7.38 -6.80 -47.48
N LYS A 618 6.51 -5.85 -47.84
CA LYS A 618 5.64 -5.18 -46.86
C LYS A 618 4.68 -6.17 -46.18
N GLU A 619 4.26 -5.83 -44.97
CA GLU A 619 3.32 -6.59 -44.15
C GLU A 619 3.76 -8.04 -43.88
N THR A 620 5.06 -8.29 -43.84
CA THR A 620 5.65 -9.58 -43.44
C THR A 620 6.22 -9.52 -42.03
N GLY A 621 6.32 -10.69 -41.40
CA GLY A 621 6.93 -10.83 -40.08
C GLY A 621 8.42 -10.53 -40.10
N PHE A 622 8.94 -10.05 -38.98
CA PHE A 622 10.35 -9.86 -38.76
C PHE A 622 10.76 -10.59 -37.49
N ASP A 623 11.84 -11.37 -37.57
CA ASP A 623 12.20 -12.36 -36.57
C ASP A 623 13.48 -12.04 -35.81
N GLY A 624 14.24 -11.04 -36.25
CA GLY A 624 15.53 -10.67 -35.65
C GLY A 624 16.57 -11.80 -35.74
N GLU A 625 17.81 -11.50 -35.39
CA GLU A 625 18.87 -12.51 -35.38
C GLU A 625 18.65 -13.50 -34.24
N THR A 626 18.77 -14.80 -34.54
CA THR A 626 18.73 -15.83 -33.51
C THR A 626 20.00 -15.78 -32.67
N LYS A 627 19.87 -15.71 -31.35
CA LYS A 627 21.00 -15.74 -30.40
C LYS A 627 20.84 -16.89 -29.41
N THR A 628 21.98 -17.48 -29.03
CA THR A 628 22.00 -18.57 -28.06
C THR A 628 21.74 -18.05 -26.65
N LYS A 629 21.31 -18.95 -25.76
CA LYS A 629 21.16 -18.61 -24.33
C LYS A 629 22.45 -18.09 -23.70
N VAL A 630 23.60 -18.63 -24.12
CA VAL A 630 24.91 -18.18 -23.63
C VAL A 630 25.20 -16.75 -24.07
N PHE A 631 24.94 -16.43 -25.34
CA PHE A 631 25.13 -15.08 -25.87
C PHE A 631 24.24 -14.05 -25.16
N LEU A 632 22.97 -14.40 -24.91
CA LEU A 632 21.99 -13.52 -24.27
C LEU A 632 22.22 -13.34 -22.75
N LYS A 633 23.02 -14.19 -22.11
CA LYS A 633 23.40 -14.03 -20.70
C LYS A 633 24.53 -13.02 -20.47
N ASP A 634 25.27 -12.67 -21.52
CA ASP A 634 26.38 -11.72 -21.43
C ASP A 634 25.90 -10.30 -21.77
N MET A 635 25.72 -9.47 -20.75
CA MET A 635 25.30 -8.07 -20.91
C MET A 635 26.28 -7.24 -21.74
N ASN A 636 27.57 -7.63 -21.88
CA ASN A 636 28.49 -6.92 -22.75
C ASN A 636 28.05 -6.94 -24.22
N ASN A 637 27.35 -7.98 -24.66
CA ASN A 637 26.78 -8.05 -26.01
C ASN A 637 25.71 -6.97 -26.20
N TYR A 638 24.85 -6.74 -25.20
CA TYR A 638 23.81 -5.72 -25.24
C TYR A 638 24.42 -4.31 -25.35
N ASN A 639 25.48 -4.03 -24.60
CA ASN A 639 26.17 -2.75 -24.69
C ASN A 639 26.90 -2.57 -26.03
N SER A 640 27.74 -3.54 -26.40
CA SER A 640 28.63 -3.40 -27.56
C SER A 640 27.92 -3.52 -28.91
N VAL A 641 26.82 -4.28 -28.98
CA VAL A 641 26.10 -4.53 -30.24
C VAL A 641 24.77 -3.77 -30.29
N LEU A 642 23.95 -3.82 -29.24
CA LEU A 642 22.67 -3.10 -29.23
C LEU A 642 22.82 -1.63 -28.81
N GLY A 643 23.91 -1.26 -28.15
CA GLY A 643 24.11 0.08 -27.61
C GLY A 643 23.38 0.33 -26.29
N TRP A 644 22.88 -0.71 -25.62
CA TRP A 644 22.20 -0.57 -24.33
C TRP A 644 23.16 -0.02 -23.28
N LYS A 645 22.71 0.99 -22.53
CA LYS A 645 23.52 1.63 -21.49
C LYS A 645 23.39 0.86 -20.18
N LEU A 646 24.53 0.46 -19.61
CA LEU A 646 24.60 -0.47 -18.48
C LEU A 646 25.23 0.14 -17.23
N GLY A 647 24.84 -0.37 -16.06
CA GLY A 647 25.45 -0.08 -14.78
C GLY A 647 24.90 1.17 -14.09
N PRO A 648 25.54 1.59 -12.98
CA PRO A 648 25.08 2.71 -12.17
C PRO A 648 24.89 3.98 -13.00
N GLY A 649 23.72 4.62 -12.84
CA GLY A 649 23.35 5.83 -13.59
C GLY A 649 22.78 5.59 -14.99
N ASN A 650 22.71 4.33 -15.45
CA ASN A 650 22.08 3.96 -16.72
C ASN A 650 20.82 3.11 -16.48
N SER A 651 20.06 2.84 -17.55
CA SER A 651 18.77 2.15 -17.47
C SER A 651 18.84 0.66 -17.13
N TRP A 652 19.89 -0.03 -17.57
CA TRP A 652 20.01 -1.49 -17.42
C TRP A 652 21.15 -1.85 -16.47
N SER A 653 20.98 -2.92 -15.71
CA SER A 653 22.06 -3.53 -14.92
C SER A 653 23.17 -4.08 -15.83
N SER A 654 24.39 -4.15 -15.32
CA SER A 654 25.49 -4.88 -15.96
C SER A 654 25.38 -6.40 -15.79
N THR A 655 24.31 -6.89 -15.16
CA THR A 655 24.04 -8.31 -14.91
C THR A 655 22.65 -8.72 -15.40
N VAL A 656 22.46 -10.03 -15.56
CA VAL A 656 21.17 -10.67 -15.85
C VAL A 656 20.61 -11.33 -14.59
N ASN A 657 19.31 -11.62 -14.62
CA ASN A 657 18.66 -12.41 -13.56
C ASN A 657 19.04 -13.91 -13.63
N SER A 658 18.51 -14.70 -12.71
CA SER A 658 18.71 -16.16 -12.64
C SER A 658 18.34 -16.90 -13.94
N LYS A 659 17.39 -16.36 -14.71
CA LYS A 659 16.93 -16.91 -16.00
C LYS A 659 17.74 -16.40 -17.20
N GLY A 660 18.70 -15.50 -16.99
CA GLY A 660 19.53 -14.93 -18.04
C GLY A 660 18.88 -13.78 -18.82
N LYS A 661 17.90 -13.09 -18.23
CA LYS A 661 17.23 -11.92 -18.82
C LYS A 661 17.82 -10.61 -18.26
N PRO A 662 17.94 -9.54 -19.06
CA PRO A 662 18.39 -8.23 -18.59
C PRO A 662 17.52 -7.66 -17.45
N ILE A 663 18.13 -6.94 -16.51
CA ILE A 663 17.43 -6.32 -15.37
C ILE A 663 17.48 -4.80 -15.48
N LEU A 664 16.36 -4.10 -15.26
CA LEU A 664 16.39 -2.64 -15.10
C LEU A 664 17.27 -2.26 -13.90
N GLN A 665 18.09 -1.22 -14.03
CA GLN A 665 19.07 -0.86 -12.99
C GLN A 665 18.40 -0.48 -11.66
N TRP A 666 17.30 0.27 -11.68
CA TRP A 666 16.56 0.61 -10.46
C TRP A 666 15.96 -0.64 -9.81
N LEU A 667 15.54 -1.60 -10.62
CA LEU A 667 14.95 -2.85 -10.15
C LEU A 667 16.01 -3.79 -9.57
N PHE A 668 17.20 -3.81 -10.16
CA PHE A 668 18.37 -4.48 -9.59
C PHE A 668 18.73 -3.93 -8.20
N LEU A 669 18.69 -2.59 -8.03
CA LEU A 669 18.99 -1.94 -6.74
C LEU A 669 17.97 -2.28 -5.64
N ARG A 670 16.73 -2.63 -5.99
CA ARG A 670 15.72 -3.11 -5.03
C ARG A 670 15.98 -4.52 -4.53
N GLY A 671 16.60 -5.37 -5.36
CA GLY A 671 16.91 -6.76 -5.02
C GLY A 671 15.74 -7.76 -5.06
N ASP A 672 14.49 -7.32 -5.24
CA ASP A 672 13.29 -8.17 -5.27
C ASP A 672 12.88 -8.63 -6.69
N TYR A 673 13.76 -8.39 -7.66
CA TYR A 673 13.45 -8.47 -9.09
C TYR A 673 13.15 -9.87 -9.61
N GLU A 674 13.71 -10.94 -9.04
CA GLU A 674 13.52 -12.32 -9.53
C GLU A 674 12.04 -12.72 -9.59
N SER A 675 11.23 -12.20 -8.65
CA SER A 675 9.80 -12.49 -8.57
C SER A 675 8.98 -11.95 -9.76
N PHE A 676 9.52 -10.99 -10.51
CA PHE A 676 8.80 -10.34 -11.62
C PHE A 676 9.13 -10.93 -13.00
N TYR A 677 10.11 -11.83 -13.09
CA TYR A 677 10.50 -12.46 -14.35
C TYR A 677 9.96 -13.88 -14.36
N GLN A 678 8.79 -14.08 -14.97
CA GLN A 678 8.26 -15.43 -15.20
C GLN A 678 9.06 -16.19 -16.26
#